data_AF-A0A8B5WSK6-F1
#
_entry.id   AF-A0A8B5WSK6-F1
#
_cell.length_a   1.000
_cell.length_b   1.000
_cell.length_c   1.000
_cell.angle_alpha   90.00
_cell.angle_beta   90.00
_cell.angle_gamma   90.00
#
_symmetry.space_group_name_H-M   'P 1'
#
loop_
_entity.id
_entity.type
_entity.pdbx_description
1 polymer ?
#
loop_
_entity_poly.entity_id
_entity_poly.type
_entity_poly.pdbx_seq_one_letter_code
_entity_poly.pdbx_strand_id
1 'polypeptide(L)'
;MGRPRLRSIFRSTLMNTLMAGFPHANKAAAWASGVLLACCAAAPLAFAATYPAPIEFRADLVKILEYADVQWDPHNNGWPGFDRVQVSAEGSTVLFNVKCEFCDPALGHKNRLFVVDPDGTGLRDISDIYPADIVNSWWSWGSQRIDDDASTVFLRTHRAIGYYGQFHWYAYDLASGQRRDAVQNPFRNVEATIDATGARFYFSPYDAGWDAALQRARKGLFFADLGGPAQQFLDLRQLPCTITDCAGGFSAINFISLLGGSAEGDHVFFAWSDSYGAANSWEIYRASLDGSFFPLTGASHYWVQRDLEPRGWCSGDGERVLYKYRHRAEDPLALSVVEVATGAERPLTWTTDLNGFQTFITRSGRYVLVDGHSGSANALHYRTLFDLEQGTERDTGSYHLPHGVRATSNITADDGSYYLTYADALYRVDLMPQPATAAPRVAHIAFDAPALLDAEDARIGVTVAFARAAGAAEIDWVILLPLVEGRELPEWGMGRAPLAYWPVSDMGWQRLFDDGTHGDAVAGDGVFTFAGIMTRKGGREERWNSWYLHHPLPATVGIRVVARDANGHYSITDSRLLVTHEPLDLPRQTAQRAYIAYYGRPADPGGLDFWSERLEGAGGDLGSIIAAFGHSAEYDDRFGQLSSVELIANLYQNLFNRAPEPAGLAYWREQYESGARSLQAIALQVLYAAQGSDLLAVSNKVLAADHFTARVRAGCAYRDIATAVGFLATVDHTAGSVAAARAAIDAYCGFQDR
;
A
#
# COMPACT_ATOMS: atom_id res chain seq x y z
N MET A 1 -3.21 -21.80 61.37
CA MET A 1 -1.93 -22.52 61.52
C MET A 1 -1.28 -22.56 60.15
N GLY A 2 -0.01 -22.25 59.90
CA GLY A 2 0.78 -21.08 60.33
C GLY A 2 0.89 -20.11 59.13
N ARG A 3 0.93 -18.79 59.31
CA ARG A 3 2.06 -17.97 59.80
C ARG A 3 3.34 -18.13 58.93
N PRO A 4 4.15 -17.06 58.70
CA PRO A 4 3.86 -15.66 59.02
C PRO A 4 4.60 -14.50 58.25
N ARG A 5 4.10 -13.27 58.53
CA ARG A 5 4.84 -12.01 58.87
C ARG A 5 5.50 -11.23 57.71
N LEU A 6 5.54 -9.89 57.64
CA LEU A 6 5.23 -8.74 58.53
C LEU A 6 5.02 -7.52 57.59
N ARG A 7 3.93 -6.76 57.67
CA ARG A 7 3.69 -5.58 58.54
C ARG A 7 4.58 -4.36 58.19
N SER A 8 4.12 -3.10 58.20
CA SER A 8 2.82 -2.47 58.46
C SER A 8 3.01 -0.95 58.67
N ILE A 9 1.90 -0.19 58.71
CA ILE A 9 1.66 1.06 59.48
C ILE A 9 2.11 2.39 58.83
N PHE A 10 1.35 3.50 58.82
CA PHE A 10 -0.03 3.90 59.21
C PHE A 10 -0.30 5.30 58.59
N ARG A 11 -1.59 5.70 58.59
CA ARG A 11 -2.14 7.07 58.79
C ARG A 11 -2.02 8.08 57.62
N SER A 12 -3.17 8.48 57.04
CA SER A 12 -4.05 9.60 57.47
C SER A 12 -3.60 10.92 56.84
N THR A 13 -4.40 11.84 56.30
CA THR A 13 -5.84 12.09 56.43
C THR A 13 -6.21 13.24 55.49
N LEU A 14 -7.50 13.34 55.17
CA LEU A 14 -8.30 14.57 54.95
C LEU A 14 -7.99 15.42 53.70
N MET A 15 -8.97 16.00 53.01
CA MET A 15 -10.43 15.81 52.91
C MET A 15 -10.91 16.82 51.86
N ASN A 16 -11.84 16.37 51.02
CA ASN A 16 -13.16 16.96 50.70
C ASN A 16 -13.27 18.48 50.42
N THR A 17 -14.19 18.97 49.58
CA THR A 17 -15.62 18.61 49.47
C THR A 17 -16.17 19.42 48.28
N LEU A 18 -16.71 18.77 47.24
CA LEU A 18 -18.15 18.55 46.96
C LEU A 18 -18.96 19.74 46.41
N MET A 19 -19.51 19.46 45.23
CA MET A 19 -20.93 19.54 44.85
C MET A 19 -21.56 20.83 44.30
N ALA A 20 -22.24 20.58 43.18
CA ALA A 20 -23.62 20.95 42.82
C ALA A 20 -23.83 22.12 41.83
N GLY A 21 -24.61 21.80 40.78
CA GLY A 21 -25.64 22.70 40.26
C GLY A 21 -25.47 23.21 38.82
N PHE A 22 -26.06 22.50 37.85
CA PHE A 22 -26.68 23.11 36.66
C PHE A 22 -28.02 23.80 37.09
N PRO A 23 -28.74 24.65 36.28
CA PRO A 23 -28.48 25.18 34.92
C PRO A 23 -28.87 26.68 34.68
N HIS A 24 -28.67 27.13 33.42
CA HIS A 24 -29.41 28.15 32.64
C HIS A 24 -29.18 29.68 32.76
N ALA A 25 -29.00 30.26 31.55
CA ALA A 25 -29.60 31.47 30.97
C ALA A 25 -28.76 32.78 30.86
N ASN A 26 -28.43 33.09 29.60
CA ASN A 26 -28.54 34.39 28.89
C ASN A 26 -28.32 35.70 29.66
N LYS A 27 -27.36 36.52 29.22
CA LYS A 27 -27.61 37.80 28.49
C LYS A 27 -26.32 38.59 28.20
N ALA A 28 -26.34 39.20 27.02
CA ALA A 28 -25.36 40.12 26.45
C ALA A 28 -25.31 41.49 27.14
N ALA A 29 -24.14 42.16 27.07
CA ALA A 29 -23.91 43.60 26.83
C ALA A 29 -22.41 43.89 27.08
N ALA A 30 -21.59 44.07 26.05
CA ALA A 30 -21.35 45.34 25.35
C ALA A 30 -20.67 46.41 26.23
N TRP A 31 -19.34 46.53 26.09
CA TRP A 31 -18.63 47.81 26.14
C TRP A 31 -17.65 47.85 24.97
N ALA A 32 -18.06 48.58 23.93
CA ALA A 32 -17.20 49.05 22.86
C ALA A 32 -16.76 50.47 23.19
N SER A 33 -15.48 50.76 23.01
CA SER A 33 -14.99 52.09 22.62
C SER A 33 -13.73 51.86 21.81
N GLY A 34 -13.90 52.01 20.50
CA GLY A 34 -12.84 51.82 19.52
C GLY A 34 -11.90 53.01 19.44
N VAL A 35 -10.68 52.71 19.02
CA VAL A 35 -9.89 53.56 18.13
C VAL A 35 -9.52 52.68 16.95
N LEU A 36 -9.86 53.13 15.75
CA LEU A 36 -9.76 52.41 14.49
C LEU A 36 -8.97 53.30 13.50
N LEU A 37 -8.22 52.61 12.62
CA LEU A 37 -7.46 53.05 11.44
C LEU A 37 -6.02 53.54 11.68
N ALA A 38 -5.03 53.21 10.85
CA ALA A 38 -4.81 52.27 9.75
C ALA A 38 -3.34 52.46 9.27
N CYS A 39 -2.85 51.54 8.41
CA CYS A 39 -1.50 51.43 7.79
C CYS A 39 -0.53 50.54 8.61
N CYS A 40 -0.05 49.38 8.16
CA CYS A 40 0.21 48.91 6.80
C CYS A 40 -0.28 47.49 6.53
N ALA A 41 -0.70 47.26 5.29
CA ALA A 41 -0.90 45.96 4.68
C ALA A 41 0.43 45.25 4.37
N ALA A 42 0.30 43.95 4.13
CA ALA A 42 1.28 43.01 3.57
C ALA A 42 2.39 42.50 4.52
N ALA A 43 2.11 41.38 5.18
CA ALA A 43 3.08 40.29 5.19
C ALA A 43 2.53 39.20 4.25
N PRO A 44 3.12 38.97 3.07
CA PRO A 44 2.85 37.73 2.35
C PRO A 44 3.47 36.58 3.15
N LEU A 45 2.75 35.47 3.14
CA LEU A 45 3.13 34.13 3.60
C LEU A 45 4.66 33.91 3.58
N ALA A 46 5.26 33.75 4.76
CA ALA A 46 6.52 33.02 4.86
C ALA A 46 6.18 31.56 4.57
N PHE A 47 6.18 31.15 3.30
CA PHE A 47 6.24 29.74 2.95
C PHE A 47 7.50 29.18 3.61
N ALA A 48 7.35 28.34 4.64
CA ALA A 48 8.35 27.34 4.95
C ALA A 48 8.68 26.66 3.62
N ALA A 49 9.97 26.52 3.28
CA ALA A 49 10.34 25.88 2.03
C ALA A 49 9.80 24.46 2.04
N THR A 50 8.73 24.20 1.28
CA THR A 50 8.13 22.87 1.15
C THR A 50 8.89 22.10 0.09
N TYR A 51 9.27 20.86 0.41
CA TYR A 51 9.96 19.94 -0.48
C TYR A 51 8.94 18.96 -1.06
N PRO A 52 8.80 18.89 -2.39
CA PRO A 52 7.82 18.03 -3.02
C PRO A 52 8.20 16.56 -2.79
N ALA A 53 7.22 15.76 -2.40
CA ALA A 53 7.35 14.32 -2.32
C ALA A 53 6.67 13.68 -3.55
N PRO A 54 7.31 12.71 -4.22
CA PRO A 54 6.72 12.07 -5.38
C PRO A 54 5.50 11.24 -4.96
N ILE A 55 4.48 11.24 -5.81
CA ILE A 55 3.36 10.30 -5.70
C ILE A 55 3.77 9.03 -6.45
N GLU A 56 3.83 7.90 -5.74
CA GLU A 56 4.31 6.62 -6.31
C GLU A 56 3.18 5.69 -6.73
N PHE A 57 2.04 5.83 -6.06
CA PHE A 57 0.84 5.07 -6.33
C PHE A 57 -0.40 5.89 -6.00
N ARG A 58 -1.45 5.71 -6.78
CA ARG A 58 -2.78 6.25 -6.49
C ARG A 58 -3.83 5.22 -6.88
N ALA A 59 -4.66 4.84 -5.92
CA ALA A 59 -5.89 4.08 -6.14
C ALA A 59 -7.09 4.92 -5.71
N ASP A 60 -8.15 4.86 -6.51
CA ASP A 60 -9.39 5.58 -6.27
C ASP A 60 -10.50 4.55 -5.98
N LEU A 61 -11.21 4.70 -4.87
CA LEU A 61 -12.33 3.84 -4.50
C LEU A 61 -13.63 4.63 -4.59
N VAL A 62 -14.54 4.15 -5.42
CA VAL A 62 -15.79 4.82 -5.72
C VAL A 62 -16.93 3.97 -5.18
N LYS A 63 -17.71 4.50 -4.23
CA LYS A 63 -19.01 3.91 -3.85
C LYS A 63 -19.94 3.95 -5.06
N ILE A 64 -20.41 2.78 -5.49
CA ILE A 64 -21.24 2.60 -6.68
C ILE A 64 -22.71 2.46 -6.31
N LEU A 65 -23.00 1.64 -5.30
CA LEU A 65 -24.34 1.45 -4.75
C LEU A 65 -24.27 1.37 -3.24
N GLU A 66 -25.35 1.76 -2.58
CA GLU A 66 -25.62 1.46 -1.19
C GLU A 66 -26.92 0.67 -1.04
N TYR A 67 -27.17 0.19 0.17
CA TYR A 67 -28.27 -0.72 0.45
C TYR A 67 -29.64 -0.09 0.16
N ALA A 68 -29.75 1.22 0.30
CA ALA A 68 -30.96 1.97 -0.03
C ALA A 68 -31.32 1.91 -1.53
N ASP A 69 -30.33 1.73 -2.41
CA ASP A 69 -30.55 1.63 -3.86
C ASP A 69 -31.15 0.27 -4.26
N VAL A 70 -30.87 -0.76 -3.47
CA VAL A 70 -31.39 -2.11 -3.70
C VAL A 70 -32.70 -2.27 -2.93
N GLN A 71 -33.82 -2.03 -3.60
CA GLN A 71 -35.17 -2.18 -3.01
C GLN A 71 -35.33 -3.56 -2.36
N TRP A 72 -35.26 -3.62 -1.03
CA TRP A 72 -35.41 -4.84 -0.24
C TRP A 72 -36.68 -4.79 0.61
N ASP A 73 -37.28 -5.96 0.83
CA ASP A 73 -38.48 -6.09 1.65
C ASP A 73 -38.20 -5.56 3.08
N PRO A 74 -39.08 -4.75 3.68
CA PRO A 74 -38.91 -4.31 5.05
C PRO A 74 -38.96 -5.51 6.01
N HIS A 75 -37.84 -5.79 6.69
CA HIS A 75 -37.72 -6.89 7.65
C HIS A 75 -37.26 -6.38 9.02
N ASN A 76 -37.86 -6.91 10.08
CA ASN A 76 -37.67 -6.38 11.44
C ASN A 76 -36.43 -6.91 12.17
N ASN A 77 -35.79 -8.02 11.75
CA ASN A 77 -34.79 -8.72 12.57
C ASN A 77 -33.59 -9.33 11.79
N GLY A 78 -33.42 -9.04 10.49
CA GLY A 78 -32.28 -9.52 9.70
C GLY A 78 -31.44 -8.34 9.20
N TRP A 79 -30.12 -8.50 9.13
CA TRP A 79 -29.19 -7.54 8.53
C TRP A 79 -28.81 -8.02 7.12
N PRO A 80 -29.64 -7.75 6.10
CA PRO A 80 -29.26 -8.03 4.73
C PRO A 80 -28.00 -7.24 4.36
N GLY A 81 -27.18 -7.79 3.48
CA GLY A 81 -26.05 -7.02 2.94
C GLY A 81 -25.49 -7.64 1.68
N PHE A 82 -24.67 -6.85 0.99
CA PHE A 82 -23.93 -7.28 -0.17
C PHE A 82 -23.05 -8.47 0.20
N ASP A 83 -22.86 -9.41 -0.72
CA ASP A 83 -22.08 -10.62 -0.48
C ASP A 83 -21.06 -10.81 -1.61
N ARG A 84 -21.23 -11.79 -2.52
CA ARG A 84 -20.36 -11.99 -3.68
C ARG A 84 -20.49 -10.86 -4.68
N VAL A 85 -19.37 -10.62 -5.37
CA VAL A 85 -19.28 -9.73 -6.52
C VAL A 85 -18.35 -10.35 -7.57
N GLN A 86 -18.64 -10.10 -8.84
CA GLN A 86 -17.84 -10.40 -10.02
C GLN A 86 -18.01 -9.27 -11.05
N VAL A 87 -17.05 -9.14 -11.95
CA VAL A 87 -17.11 -8.19 -13.06
C VAL A 87 -16.84 -8.94 -14.36
N SER A 88 -17.53 -8.58 -15.45
CA SER A 88 -17.15 -9.06 -16.78
C SER A 88 -15.72 -8.65 -17.11
N ALA A 89 -15.00 -9.45 -17.88
CA ALA A 89 -13.60 -9.15 -18.18
C ALA A 89 -13.45 -7.83 -18.95
N GLU A 90 -14.39 -7.49 -19.84
CA GLU A 90 -14.43 -6.18 -20.51
C GLU A 90 -14.79 -5.01 -19.57
N GLY A 91 -15.20 -5.30 -18.34
CA GLY A 91 -15.49 -4.30 -17.32
C GLY A 91 -16.81 -3.58 -17.50
N SER A 92 -17.72 -4.07 -18.35
CA SER A 92 -19.01 -3.43 -18.69
C SER A 92 -20.17 -3.77 -17.75
N THR A 93 -20.07 -4.83 -16.95
CA THR A 93 -21.16 -5.26 -16.07
C THR A 93 -20.62 -5.89 -14.80
N VAL A 94 -21.22 -5.52 -13.67
CA VAL A 94 -20.91 -6.04 -12.34
C VAL A 94 -22.06 -6.92 -11.87
N LEU A 95 -21.76 -8.19 -11.62
CA LEU A 95 -22.68 -9.17 -11.05
C LEU A 95 -22.45 -9.24 -9.54
N PHE A 96 -23.51 -9.03 -8.75
CA PHE A 96 -23.41 -9.16 -7.29
C PHE A 96 -24.69 -9.76 -6.71
N ASN A 97 -24.60 -10.28 -5.49
CA ASN A 97 -25.77 -10.73 -4.74
C ASN A 97 -25.94 -9.98 -3.43
N VAL A 98 -27.20 -9.84 -3.04
CA VAL A 98 -27.62 -9.38 -1.71
C VAL A 98 -28.23 -10.55 -0.98
N LYS A 99 -27.69 -10.82 0.20
CA LYS A 99 -28.03 -11.96 1.04
C LYS A 99 -28.67 -11.49 2.34
N CYS A 100 -29.65 -12.25 2.81
CA CYS A 100 -30.08 -12.19 4.19
C CYS A 100 -30.15 -13.57 4.83
N GLU A 101 -29.32 -13.78 5.84
CA GLU A 101 -29.48 -14.89 6.76
C GLU A 101 -30.63 -14.56 7.72
N PHE A 102 -31.68 -15.38 7.73
CA PHE A 102 -32.79 -15.29 8.68
C PHE A 102 -33.86 -14.18 8.46
N CYS A 103 -33.92 -13.53 7.29
CA CYS A 103 -34.99 -12.54 7.01
C CYS A 103 -36.40 -13.15 6.88
N ASP A 104 -36.54 -14.43 6.52
CA ASP A 104 -37.86 -15.04 6.26
C ASP A 104 -38.12 -16.27 7.17
N PRO A 105 -39.04 -16.15 8.15
CA PRO A 105 -39.45 -17.27 8.99
C PRO A 105 -40.25 -18.37 8.25
N ALA A 106 -40.81 -18.08 7.08
CA ALA A 106 -41.68 -18.96 6.31
C ALA A 106 -40.96 -19.63 5.12
N LEU A 107 -39.94 -18.99 4.54
CA LEU A 107 -39.20 -19.48 3.36
C LEU A 107 -37.71 -19.73 3.60
N GLY A 108 -37.17 -19.38 4.77
CA GLY A 108 -35.75 -19.52 5.07
C GLY A 108 -34.90 -18.39 4.47
N HIS A 109 -33.71 -18.69 3.97
CA HIS A 109 -32.74 -17.66 3.60
C HIS A 109 -33.02 -17.10 2.19
N LYS A 110 -32.96 -15.78 2.05
CA LYS A 110 -33.16 -15.09 0.76
C LYS A 110 -31.82 -14.64 0.17
N ASN A 111 -31.65 -14.91 -1.12
CA ASN A 111 -30.54 -14.45 -1.93
C ASN A 111 -31.08 -13.86 -3.23
N ARG A 112 -30.78 -12.60 -3.50
CA ARG A 112 -31.17 -11.91 -4.74
C ARG A 112 -29.93 -11.57 -5.55
N LEU A 113 -30.04 -11.74 -6.86
CA LEU A 113 -28.94 -11.56 -7.80
C LEU A 113 -29.21 -10.32 -8.64
N PHE A 114 -28.20 -9.47 -8.76
CA PHE A 114 -28.29 -8.20 -9.47
C PHE A 114 -27.14 -8.05 -10.44
N VAL A 115 -27.42 -7.36 -11.54
CA VAL A 115 -26.39 -6.79 -12.42
C VAL A 115 -26.51 -5.27 -12.42
N VAL A 116 -25.38 -4.60 -12.55
CA VAL A 116 -25.30 -3.13 -12.60
C VAL A 116 -24.15 -2.71 -13.52
N ASP A 117 -24.28 -1.53 -14.12
CA ASP A 117 -23.21 -0.91 -14.88
C ASP A 117 -22.08 -0.42 -13.93
N PRO A 118 -20.84 -0.23 -14.43
CA PRO A 118 -19.66 0.15 -13.63
C PRO A 118 -19.76 1.47 -12.86
N ASP A 119 -20.72 2.32 -13.24
CA ASP A 119 -21.01 3.61 -12.62
C ASP A 119 -22.21 3.58 -11.66
N GLY A 120 -22.84 2.41 -11.49
CA GLY A 120 -23.99 2.21 -10.61
C GLY A 120 -25.34 2.40 -11.30
N THR A 121 -25.34 2.81 -12.56
CA THR A 121 -26.56 2.90 -13.36
C THR A 121 -26.98 1.51 -13.89
N GLY A 122 -28.16 1.42 -14.50
CA GLY A 122 -28.60 0.17 -15.10
C GLY A 122 -28.87 -0.99 -14.13
N LEU A 123 -29.04 -0.71 -12.81
CA LEU A 123 -29.32 -1.73 -11.80
C LEU A 123 -30.55 -2.57 -12.18
N ARG A 124 -30.36 -3.88 -12.33
CA ARG A 124 -31.40 -4.86 -12.68
C ARG A 124 -31.39 -6.02 -11.69
N ASP A 125 -32.55 -6.34 -11.13
CA ASP A 125 -32.77 -7.60 -10.43
C ASP A 125 -32.97 -8.73 -11.46
N ILE A 126 -32.08 -9.73 -11.41
CA ILE A 126 -32.12 -10.91 -12.28
C ILE A 126 -32.41 -12.18 -11.48
N SER A 127 -33.01 -12.06 -10.29
CA SER A 127 -33.35 -13.20 -9.43
C SER A 127 -34.32 -14.19 -10.07
N ASP A 128 -35.03 -13.82 -11.13
CA ASP A 128 -35.83 -14.73 -11.96
C ASP A 128 -34.99 -15.83 -12.63
N ILE A 129 -33.66 -15.71 -12.62
CA ILE A 129 -32.74 -16.78 -12.98
C ILE A 129 -32.99 -18.04 -12.15
N TYR A 130 -33.43 -17.93 -10.90
CA TYR A 130 -33.70 -19.06 -10.02
C TYR A 130 -34.95 -19.83 -10.48
N PRO A 131 -34.86 -21.14 -10.83
CA PRO A 131 -36.02 -22.00 -10.97
C PRO A 131 -36.98 -21.94 -9.78
N ALA A 132 -38.28 -21.93 -10.07
CA ALA A 132 -39.34 -21.88 -9.05
C ALA A 132 -39.34 -23.10 -8.11
N ASP A 133 -38.67 -24.19 -8.47
CA ASP A 133 -38.55 -25.42 -7.69
C ASP A 133 -37.23 -25.53 -6.89
N ILE A 134 -36.46 -24.45 -6.80
CA ILE A 134 -35.36 -24.34 -5.83
C ILE A 134 -35.96 -24.10 -4.44
N VAL A 135 -35.87 -25.12 -3.59
CA VAL A 135 -36.35 -25.08 -2.21
C VAL A 135 -35.32 -24.55 -1.21
N ASN A 136 -34.05 -24.40 -1.61
CA ASN A 136 -33.01 -23.83 -0.74
C ASN A 136 -31.95 -23.09 -1.57
N SER A 137 -31.96 -21.76 -1.51
CA SER A 137 -31.03 -20.91 -2.26
C SER A 137 -29.60 -20.93 -1.70
N TRP A 138 -29.34 -21.42 -0.48
CA TRP A 138 -28.00 -21.47 0.15
C TRP A 138 -26.92 -22.08 -0.75
N TRP A 139 -27.27 -23.17 -1.43
CA TRP A 139 -26.35 -23.91 -2.28
C TRP A 139 -25.94 -23.15 -3.55
N SER A 140 -26.63 -22.03 -3.83
CA SER A 140 -26.41 -21.20 -5.03
C SER A 140 -25.56 -19.96 -4.73
N TRP A 141 -25.14 -19.75 -3.48
CA TRP A 141 -24.50 -18.49 -3.03
C TRP A 141 -23.07 -18.30 -3.52
N GLY A 142 -22.31 -19.39 -3.69
CA GLY A 142 -20.97 -19.29 -4.26
C GLY A 142 -21.01 -19.17 -5.78
N SER A 143 -21.84 -20.00 -6.42
CA SER A 143 -21.53 -20.51 -7.76
C SER A 143 -22.25 -19.73 -8.85
N GLN A 144 -22.02 -18.43 -8.87
CA GLN A 144 -22.49 -17.49 -9.89
C GLN A 144 -21.31 -17.04 -10.75
N ARG A 145 -21.51 -16.85 -12.04
CA ARG A 145 -20.50 -16.34 -12.99
C ARG A 145 -21.13 -15.39 -14.00
N ILE A 146 -20.31 -14.50 -14.54
CA ILE A 146 -20.60 -13.73 -15.76
C ILE A 146 -19.50 -14.05 -16.78
N ASP A 147 -19.85 -14.13 -18.06
CA ASP A 147 -18.87 -14.24 -19.15
C ASP A 147 -18.10 -12.93 -19.39
N ASP A 148 -17.08 -13.02 -20.24
CA ASP A 148 -16.15 -11.92 -20.45
C ASP A 148 -16.80 -10.73 -21.18
N ASP A 149 -17.81 -10.98 -22.02
CA ASP A 149 -18.55 -9.98 -22.82
C ASP A 149 -19.87 -9.51 -22.17
N ALA A 150 -20.12 -9.93 -20.93
CA ALA A 150 -21.34 -9.61 -20.18
C ALA A 150 -22.66 -9.97 -20.89
N SER A 151 -22.66 -10.98 -21.78
CA SER A 151 -23.89 -11.43 -22.44
C SER A 151 -24.70 -12.40 -21.56
N THR A 152 -24.02 -13.20 -20.73
CA THR A 152 -24.63 -14.35 -20.04
C THR A 152 -24.20 -14.45 -18.58
N VAL A 153 -25.19 -14.59 -17.70
CA VAL A 153 -24.97 -14.95 -16.29
C VAL A 153 -25.19 -16.45 -16.10
N PHE A 154 -24.23 -17.12 -15.47
CA PHE A 154 -24.30 -18.53 -15.13
C PHE A 154 -24.52 -18.73 -13.66
N LEU A 155 -25.41 -19.66 -13.33
CA LEU A 155 -25.75 -19.97 -11.95
C LEU A 155 -25.81 -21.48 -11.75
N ARG A 156 -25.06 -21.98 -10.77
CA ARG A 156 -25.27 -23.32 -10.23
C ARG A 156 -26.31 -23.27 -9.13
N THR A 157 -27.18 -24.27 -9.13
CA THR A 157 -28.16 -24.44 -8.06
C THR A 157 -28.49 -25.91 -7.82
N HIS A 158 -29.22 -26.16 -6.73
CA HIS A 158 -29.61 -27.49 -6.28
C HIS A 158 -31.12 -27.66 -6.44
N ARG A 159 -31.52 -28.65 -7.23
CA ARG A 159 -32.92 -29.04 -7.41
C ARG A 159 -33.22 -30.21 -6.46
N ALA A 160 -34.17 -30.05 -5.56
CA ALA A 160 -34.49 -31.10 -4.58
C ALA A 160 -35.25 -32.26 -5.23
N ILE A 161 -34.50 -33.26 -5.69
CA ILE A 161 -35.02 -34.55 -6.15
C ILE A 161 -34.45 -35.64 -5.22
N GLY A 162 -35.15 -35.95 -4.13
CA GLY A 162 -34.75 -37.00 -3.17
C GLY A 162 -33.61 -36.65 -2.19
N TYR A 163 -33.05 -37.67 -1.52
CA TYR A 163 -32.09 -37.54 -0.40
C TYR A 163 -30.66 -37.12 -0.82
N TYR A 164 -30.34 -37.16 -2.12
CA TYR A 164 -29.01 -36.86 -2.68
C TYR A 164 -29.10 -35.91 -3.88
N GLY A 165 -29.85 -34.81 -3.74
CA GLY A 165 -30.33 -33.99 -4.85
C GLY A 165 -29.28 -33.53 -5.88
N GLN A 166 -29.78 -33.11 -7.03
CA GLN A 166 -29.00 -32.92 -8.25
C GLN A 166 -28.60 -31.45 -8.43
N PHE A 167 -27.35 -31.22 -8.81
CA PHE A 167 -26.86 -29.88 -9.14
C PHE A 167 -27.04 -29.62 -10.64
N HIS A 168 -27.50 -28.41 -10.96
CA HIS A 168 -27.71 -27.91 -12.31
C HIS A 168 -26.97 -26.59 -12.49
N TRP A 169 -26.48 -26.36 -13.70
CA TRP A 169 -26.01 -25.05 -14.15
C TRP A 169 -27.03 -24.46 -15.12
N TYR A 170 -27.40 -23.21 -14.90
CA TYR A 170 -28.27 -22.42 -15.76
C TYR A 170 -27.49 -21.29 -16.38
N ALA A 171 -27.83 -20.96 -17.63
CA ALA A 171 -27.36 -19.79 -18.34
C ALA A 171 -28.55 -18.83 -18.51
N TYR A 172 -28.32 -17.56 -18.22
CA TYR A 172 -29.30 -16.48 -18.32
C TYR A 172 -28.77 -15.41 -19.26
N ASP A 173 -29.42 -15.29 -20.40
CA ASP A 173 -29.08 -14.29 -21.41
C ASP A 173 -29.60 -12.92 -20.94
N LEU A 174 -28.67 -11.98 -20.73
CA LEU A 174 -28.97 -10.68 -20.13
C LEU A 174 -29.81 -9.77 -21.03
N ALA A 175 -29.74 -9.96 -22.36
CA ALA A 175 -30.48 -9.16 -23.34
C ALA A 175 -31.95 -9.59 -23.46
N SER A 176 -32.20 -10.90 -23.57
CA SER A 176 -33.52 -11.49 -23.77
C SER A 176 -34.23 -11.87 -22.47
N GLY A 177 -33.49 -11.94 -21.35
CA GLY A 177 -33.99 -12.43 -20.07
C GLY A 177 -34.35 -13.92 -20.08
N GLN A 178 -33.91 -14.67 -21.10
CA GLN A 178 -34.21 -16.09 -21.24
C GLN A 178 -33.22 -16.94 -20.44
N ARG A 179 -33.76 -17.92 -19.71
CA ARG A 179 -32.99 -18.94 -19.00
C ARG A 179 -32.99 -20.25 -19.78
N ARG A 180 -31.83 -20.93 -19.83
CA ARG A 180 -31.68 -22.30 -20.34
C ARG A 180 -30.76 -23.13 -19.46
N ASP A 181 -30.85 -24.45 -19.57
CA ASP A 181 -29.85 -25.36 -18.99
C ASP A 181 -28.50 -25.10 -19.67
N ALA A 182 -27.46 -24.87 -18.87
CA ALA A 182 -26.12 -24.63 -19.39
C ALA A 182 -25.38 -25.93 -19.72
N VAL A 183 -25.68 -27.01 -19.01
CA VAL A 183 -25.13 -28.35 -19.27
C VAL A 183 -26.26 -29.37 -19.18
N GLN A 184 -26.39 -30.25 -20.18
CA GLN A 184 -27.39 -31.30 -20.16
C GLN A 184 -27.00 -32.42 -19.18
N ASN A 185 -28.01 -32.90 -18.44
CA ASN A 185 -27.97 -33.95 -17.42
C ASN A 185 -27.43 -33.51 -16.04
N PRO A 186 -28.05 -34.01 -14.96
CA PRO A 186 -27.62 -33.71 -13.60
C PRO A 186 -26.35 -34.48 -13.20
N PHE A 187 -25.47 -33.80 -12.47
CA PHE A 187 -24.27 -34.42 -11.88
C PHE A 187 -24.31 -34.32 -10.35
N ARG A 188 -23.71 -35.30 -9.67
CA ARG A 188 -23.36 -35.12 -8.25
C ARG A 188 -22.20 -34.14 -8.18
N ASN A 189 -22.40 -33.02 -7.48
CA ASN A 189 -21.40 -32.01 -7.11
C ASN A 189 -20.41 -31.62 -8.23
N VAL A 190 -20.71 -30.55 -8.97
CA VAL A 190 -19.81 -30.07 -10.01
C VAL A 190 -19.49 -28.59 -9.85
N GLU A 191 -18.33 -28.33 -9.27
CA GLU A 191 -17.58 -27.10 -9.53
C GLU A 191 -17.19 -27.10 -11.01
N ALA A 192 -17.51 -25.99 -11.69
CA ALA A 192 -17.17 -25.80 -13.08
C ALA A 192 -16.35 -24.52 -13.25
N THR A 193 -15.43 -24.56 -14.20
CA THR A 193 -14.84 -23.37 -14.81
C THR A 193 -15.49 -23.18 -16.18
N ILE A 194 -15.57 -21.93 -16.61
CA ILE A 194 -16.20 -21.53 -17.86
C ILE A 194 -15.13 -20.81 -18.67
N ASP A 195 -15.07 -21.06 -19.96
CA ASP A 195 -14.19 -20.33 -20.88
C ASP A 195 -14.61 -18.85 -20.99
N ALA A 196 -13.80 -18.03 -21.65
CA ALA A 196 -14.06 -16.59 -21.79
C ALA A 196 -15.44 -16.30 -22.41
N THR A 197 -15.83 -17.11 -23.40
CA THR A 197 -17.04 -16.88 -24.21
C THR A 197 -18.32 -17.40 -23.56
N GLY A 198 -18.24 -18.11 -22.44
CA GLY A 198 -19.39 -18.80 -21.88
C GLY A 198 -19.86 -20.01 -22.70
N ALA A 199 -19.18 -20.34 -23.80
CA ALA A 199 -19.56 -21.41 -24.71
C ALA A 199 -19.15 -22.79 -24.21
N ARG A 200 -18.18 -22.89 -23.29
CA ARG A 200 -17.66 -24.18 -22.81
C ARG A 200 -17.48 -24.21 -21.30
N PHE A 201 -17.92 -25.31 -20.72
CA PHE A 201 -17.81 -25.63 -19.31
C PHE A 201 -16.81 -26.76 -19.15
N TYR A 202 -15.89 -26.63 -18.19
CA TYR A 202 -15.04 -27.74 -17.77
C TYR A 202 -15.30 -28.06 -16.30
N PHE A 203 -15.29 -29.34 -15.98
CA PHE A 203 -15.68 -29.81 -14.68
C PHE A 203 -14.99 -31.11 -14.26
N SER A 204 -14.77 -31.24 -12.96
CA SER A 204 -14.37 -32.50 -12.32
C SER A 204 -15.63 -33.20 -11.77
N PRO A 205 -15.86 -34.49 -12.07
CA PRO A 205 -17.06 -35.19 -11.65
C PRO A 205 -16.87 -35.80 -10.27
N TYR A 206 -17.89 -35.63 -9.45
CA TYR A 206 -18.13 -36.57 -8.34
C TYR A 206 -18.86 -37.85 -8.79
N ASP A 207 -19.52 -37.89 -9.96
CA ASP A 207 -20.03 -39.12 -10.63
C ASP A 207 -20.70 -38.72 -11.97
N ALA A 208 -20.08 -39.01 -13.13
CA ALA A 208 -20.70 -38.73 -14.45
C ALA A 208 -21.62 -39.87 -14.93
N GLY A 209 -22.11 -40.69 -14.00
CA GLY A 209 -22.98 -41.81 -14.26
C GLY A 209 -22.24 -43.10 -14.61
N TRP A 210 -23.00 -44.18 -14.66
CA TRP A 210 -22.51 -45.51 -14.99
C TRP A 210 -22.22 -45.66 -16.49
N ASP A 211 -21.03 -46.15 -16.81
CA ASP A 211 -20.67 -46.57 -18.16
C ASP A 211 -20.91 -48.08 -18.30
N ALA A 212 -21.88 -48.43 -19.15
CA ALA A 212 -22.24 -49.82 -19.39
C ALA A 212 -21.16 -50.60 -20.15
N ALA A 213 -20.34 -49.96 -20.99
CA ALA A 213 -19.27 -50.62 -21.72
C ALA A 213 -18.07 -50.91 -20.79
N LEU A 214 -17.76 -49.97 -19.89
CA LEU A 214 -16.66 -50.09 -18.93
C LEU A 214 -17.04 -50.81 -17.64
N GLN A 215 -18.34 -51.09 -17.42
CA GLN A 215 -18.90 -51.70 -16.21
C GLN A 215 -18.45 -50.98 -14.92
N ARG A 216 -18.44 -49.64 -14.95
CA ARG A 216 -18.06 -48.80 -13.81
C ARG A 216 -18.63 -47.38 -13.93
N ALA A 217 -18.57 -46.61 -12.85
CA ALA A 217 -18.81 -45.17 -12.90
C ALA A 217 -17.68 -44.44 -13.65
N ARG A 218 -18.04 -43.43 -14.45
CA ARG A 218 -17.07 -42.55 -15.12
C ARG A 218 -16.54 -41.50 -14.13
N LYS A 219 -15.21 -41.41 -14.04
CA LYS A 219 -14.46 -40.48 -13.17
C LYS A 219 -13.29 -39.90 -13.95
N GLY A 220 -13.01 -38.60 -13.82
CA GLY A 220 -11.92 -37.95 -14.55
C GLY A 220 -12.16 -36.46 -14.75
N LEU A 221 -12.00 -35.92 -15.96
CA LEU A 221 -12.37 -34.54 -16.28
C LEU A 221 -13.29 -34.52 -17.51
N PHE A 222 -14.24 -33.58 -17.48
CA PHE A 222 -15.33 -33.49 -18.44
C PHE A 222 -15.45 -32.06 -18.95
N PHE A 223 -15.93 -31.93 -20.18
CA PHE A 223 -16.35 -30.65 -20.73
C PHE A 223 -17.77 -30.76 -21.30
N ALA A 224 -18.45 -29.63 -21.46
CA ALA A 224 -19.69 -29.53 -22.20
C ALA A 224 -19.72 -28.18 -22.91
N ASP A 225 -20.14 -28.17 -24.17
CA ASP A 225 -20.51 -26.90 -24.81
C ASP A 225 -21.87 -26.43 -24.25
N LEU A 226 -22.13 -25.13 -24.30
CA LEU A 226 -23.30 -24.51 -23.72
C LEU A 226 -24.60 -25.13 -24.25
N GLY A 227 -25.40 -25.68 -23.33
CA GLY A 227 -26.65 -26.39 -23.63
C GLY A 227 -26.45 -27.79 -24.21
N GLY A 228 -25.22 -28.29 -24.29
CA GLY A 228 -24.85 -29.62 -24.76
C GLY A 228 -24.63 -30.65 -23.65
N PRO A 229 -24.44 -31.93 -24.00
CA PRO A 229 -24.14 -32.99 -23.04
C PRO A 229 -22.67 -32.98 -22.61
N ALA A 230 -22.41 -33.48 -21.40
CA ALA A 230 -21.06 -33.68 -20.92
C ALA A 230 -20.30 -34.76 -21.69
N GLN A 231 -19.05 -34.45 -22.03
CA GLN A 231 -18.10 -35.30 -22.72
C GLN A 231 -16.87 -35.50 -21.84
N GLN A 232 -16.45 -36.76 -21.66
CA GLN A 232 -15.24 -37.08 -20.91
C GLN A 232 -14.02 -36.92 -21.82
N PHE A 233 -13.02 -36.17 -21.37
CA PHE A 233 -11.76 -36.01 -22.12
C PHE A 233 -10.55 -36.55 -21.35
N LEU A 234 -10.63 -36.64 -20.02
CA LEU A 234 -9.63 -37.31 -19.19
C LEU A 234 -10.31 -38.39 -18.34
N ASP A 235 -9.75 -39.59 -18.30
CA ASP A 235 -10.17 -40.65 -17.38
C ASP A 235 -9.21 -40.76 -16.21
N LEU A 236 -9.74 -40.89 -14.98
CA LEU A 236 -8.93 -41.05 -13.77
C LEU A 236 -7.92 -42.20 -13.89
N ARG A 237 -8.25 -43.26 -14.64
CA ARG A 237 -7.36 -44.42 -14.86
C ARG A 237 -6.19 -44.15 -15.79
N GLN A 238 -6.20 -43.03 -16.51
CA GLN A 238 -5.06 -42.61 -17.35
C GLN A 238 -3.96 -41.98 -16.49
N LEU A 239 -4.29 -41.50 -15.28
CA LEU A 239 -3.33 -40.88 -14.38
C LEU A 239 -2.40 -41.92 -13.75
N PRO A 240 -1.13 -41.56 -13.46
CA PRO A 240 -0.20 -42.44 -12.81
C PRO A 240 -0.74 -42.81 -11.42
N CYS A 241 -1.05 -44.09 -11.22
CA CYS A 241 -1.51 -44.61 -9.93
C CYS A 241 -0.75 -45.86 -9.52
N THR A 242 -0.18 -45.83 -8.32
CA THR A 242 0.60 -46.92 -7.74
C THR A 242 -0.19 -47.75 -6.70
N ILE A 243 -1.37 -47.29 -6.27
CA ILE A 243 -2.18 -47.90 -5.20
C ILE A 243 -3.46 -48.54 -5.76
N THR A 244 -3.82 -49.71 -5.22
CA THR A 244 -5.04 -50.47 -5.56
C THR A 244 -6.35 -49.67 -5.34
N ASP A 245 -6.32 -48.60 -4.55
CA ASP A 245 -7.47 -47.74 -4.21
C ASP A 245 -7.97 -46.89 -5.39
N CYS A 246 -7.15 -46.65 -6.43
CA CYS A 246 -7.66 -46.09 -7.68
C CYS A 246 -8.71 -46.99 -8.36
N ALA A 247 -8.71 -48.30 -8.03
CA ALA A 247 -9.70 -49.26 -8.50
C ALA A 247 -10.90 -49.42 -7.53
N GLY A 248 -10.85 -48.85 -6.32
CA GLY A 248 -11.82 -49.10 -5.25
C GLY A 248 -12.77 -47.92 -4.96
N GLY A 249 -14.06 -48.09 -5.31
CA GLY A 249 -15.18 -47.38 -4.67
C GLY A 249 -15.13 -45.84 -4.56
N PHE A 250 -15.96 -45.27 -3.69
CA PHE A 250 -16.16 -43.82 -3.52
C PHE A 250 -14.94 -43.04 -2.99
N SER A 251 -13.91 -43.70 -2.44
CA SER A 251 -12.71 -43.07 -1.86
C SER A 251 -11.76 -42.46 -2.89
N ALA A 252 -11.77 -42.92 -4.14
CA ALA A 252 -10.92 -42.41 -5.23
C ALA A 252 -11.23 -40.96 -5.68
N ILE A 253 -12.24 -40.30 -5.10
CA ILE A 253 -12.75 -38.99 -5.55
C ILE A 253 -11.98 -37.82 -4.91
N ASN A 254 -11.28 -38.06 -3.80
CA ASN A 254 -10.49 -37.01 -3.12
C ASN A 254 -9.11 -36.78 -3.74
N PHE A 255 -8.77 -37.50 -4.80
CA PHE A 255 -7.44 -37.49 -5.41
C PHE A 255 -7.31 -36.50 -6.57
N ILE A 256 -8.41 -36.10 -7.22
CA ILE A 256 -8.42 -35.14 -8.33
C ILE A 256 -9.23 -33.88 -7.98
N SER A 257 -8.67 -32.70 -8.25
CA SER A 257 -9.39 -31.43 -8.08
C SER A 257 -9.14 -30.52 -9.27
N LEU A 258 -10.22 -30.05 -9.91
CA LEU A 258 -10.12 -29.00 -10.92
C LEU A 258 -9.68 -27.71 -10.23
N LEU A 259 -8.61 -27.08 -10.71
CA LEU A 259 -8.11 -25.80 -10.20
C LEU A 259 -8.65 -24.64 -11.04
N GLY A 260 -8.69 -24.81 -12.37
CA GLY A 260 -9.17 -23.79 -13.30
C GLY A 260 -9.09 -24.26 -14.75
N GLY A 261 -9.52 -23.41 -15.67
CA GLY A 261 -9.41 -23.63 -17.11
C GLY A 261 -8.99 -22.33 -17.79
N SER A 262 -8.18 -22.46 -18.85
CA SER A 262 -7.80 -21.30 -19.65
C SER A 262 -9.06 -20.65 -20.24
N ALA A 263 -9.08 -19.32 -20.27
CA ALA A 263 -10.20 -18.58 -20.82
C ALA A 263 -10.20 -18.65 -22.35
N GLU A 264 -9.00 -18.61 -22.95
CA GLU A 264 -8.77 -18.55 -24.39
C GLU A 264 -8.23 -19.86 -24.98
N GLY A 265 -7.86 -20.81 -24.13
CA GLY A 265 -7.27 -22.09 -24.53
C GLY A 265 -8.18 -23.30 -24.26
N ASP A 266 -7.85 -24.43 -24.87
CA ASP A 266 -8.53 -25.72 -24.69
C ASP A 266 -7.85 -26.61 -23.64
N HIS A 267 -7.47 -26.00 -22.51
CA HIS A 267 -6.75 -26.68 -21.45
C HIS A 267 -7.32 -26.38 -20.07
N VAL A 268 -7.18 -27.36 -19.18
CA VAL A 268 -7.54 -27.23 -17.77
C VAL A 268 -6.37 -27.57 -16.88
N PHE A 269 -6.40 -27.00 -15.70
CA PHE A 269 -5.42 -27.23 -14.65
C PHE A 269 -6.08 -28.01 -13.52
N PHE A 270 -5.43 -29.07 -13.07
CA PHE A 270 -5.96 -29.92 -12.01
C PHE A 270 -4.84 -30.39 -11.09
N ALA A 271 -5.20 -30.56 -9.83
CA ALA A 271 -4.40 -31.24 -8.83
C ALA A 271 -4.68 -32.75 -8.90
N TRP A 272 -3.64 -33.56 -8.82
CA TRP A 272 -3.72 -35.01 -8.72
C TRP A 272 -2.80 -35.55 -7.62
N SER A 273 -3.26 -36.59 -6.92
CA SER A 273 -2.48 -37.39 -5.99
C SER A 273 -2.72 -38.87 -6.26
N ASP A 274 -1.73 -39.73 -6.04
CA ASP A 274 -1.90 -41.18 -6.09
C ASP A 274 -2.07 -41.83 -4.70
N SER A 275 -1.98 -41.06 -3.61
CA SER A 275 -2.12 -41.55 -2.23
C SER A 275 -3.04 -40.69 -1.34
N TYR A 276 -4.16 -41.27 -0.89
CA TYR A 276 -5.08 -40.61 0.04
C TYR A 276 -4.66 -41.00 1.47
N GLY A 277 -4.07 -40.06 2.20
CA GLY A 277 -3.79 -40.18 3.63
C GLY A 277 -2.42 -40.77 4.03
N ALA A 278 -1.61 -41.30 3.10
CA ALA A 278 -0.30 -41.89 3.45
C ALA A 278 0.91 -40.95 3.28
N ALA A 279 0.83 -39.99 2.35
CA ALA A 279 1.89 -38.98 2.14
C ALA A 279 1.36 -37.56 1.88
N ASN A 280 0.05 -37.40 1.63
CA ASN A 280 -0.58 -36.13 1.25
C ASN A 280 0.15 -35.41 0.10
N SER A 281 0.86 -36.14 -0.75
CA SER A 281 1.61 -35.57 -1.87
C SER A 281 0.71 -35.36 -3.07
N TRP A 282 0.64 -34.16 -3.60
CA TRP A 282 -0.11 -33.80 -4.81
C TRP A 282 0.77 -33.03 -5.79
N GLU A 283 0.45 -33.17 -7.06
CA GLU A 283 1.10 -32.52 -8.18
C GLU A 283 0.05 -31.80 -9.03
N ILE A 284 0.49 -30.77 -9.74
CA ILE A 284 -0.38 -30.01 -10.62
C ILE A 284 -0.12 -30.43 -12.05
N TYR A 285 -1.19 -30.60 -12.78
CA TYR A 285 -1.19 -31.06 -14.16
C TYR A 285 -1.96 -30.09 -15.04
N ARG A 286 -1.52 -30.00 -16.29
CA ARG A 286 -2.33 -29.46 -17.39
C ARG A 286 -2.90 -30.63 -18.18
N ALA A 287 -4.20 -30.58 -18.49
CA ALA A 287 -4.84 -31.48 -19.45
C ALA A 287 -5.41 -30.69 -20.62
N SER A 288 -5.28 -31.23 -21.82
CA SER A 288 -5.86 -30.73 -23.06
C SER A 288 -7.11 -31.52 -23.43
N LEU A 289 -8.00 -30.93 -24.23
CA LEU A 289 -9.22 -31.62 -24.69
C LEU A 289 -8.97 -32.87 -25.57
N ASP A 290 -7.78 -33.02 -26.13
CA ASP A 290 -7.37 -34.25 -26.84
C ASP A 290 -7.03 -35.43 -25.89
N GLY A 291 -7.12 -35.21 -24.57
CA GLY A 291 -6.82 -36.18 -23.52
C GLY A 291 -5.34 -36.26 -23.15
N SER A 292 -4.47 -35.46 -23.79
CA SER A 292 -3.08 -35.31 -23.34
C SER A 292 -3.03 -34.57 -22.02
N PHE A 293 -2.12 -35.00 -21.13
CA PHE A 293 -1.85 -34.31 -19.88
C PHE A 293 -0.38 -34.43 -19.50
N PHE A 294 0.13 -33.44 -18.77
CA PHE A 294 1.52 -33.42 -18.30
C PHE A 294 1.63 -32.72 -16.94
N PRO A 295 2.57 -33.14 -16.08
CA PRO A 295 2.85 -32.46 -14.82
C PRO A 295 3.46 -31.08 -15.10
N LEU A 296 2.98 -30.06 -14.39
CA LEU A 296 3.50 -28.70 -14.47
C LEU A 296 4.69 -28.48 -13.53
N THR A 297 4.68 -29.13 -12.36
CA THR A 297 5.75 -29.02 -11.36
C THR A 297 6.61 -30.28 -11.36
N GLY A 298 7.91 -30.12 -11.12
CA GLY A 298 8.85 -31.24 -10.93
C GLY A 298 8.90 -31.78 -9.50
N ALA A 299 8.05 -31.26 -8.60
CA ALA A 299 8.03 -31.59 -7.19
C ALA A 299 6.59 -31.82 -6.72
N SER A 300 6.42 -32.82 -5.85
CA SER A 300 5.15 -33.06 -5.16
C SER A 300 5.04 -32.14 -3.93
N HIS A 301 3.86 -31.59 -3.69
CA HIS A 301 3.53 -30.71 -2.57
C HIS A 301 2.65 -31.43 -1.55
N TYR A 302 2.56 -30.95 -0.31
CA TYR A 302 1.67 -31.47 0.74
C TYR A 302 0.26 -30.90 0.64
N TRP A 303 -0.75 -31.74 0.83
CA TRP A 303 -2.18 -31.46 0.65
C TRP A 303 -2.62 -30.18 1.37
N VAL A 304 -3.31 -29.32 0.61
CA VAL A 304 -3.99 -28.13 1.12
C VAL A 304 -5.50 -28.36 0.96
N GLN A 305 -6.27 -28.07 2.01
CA GLN A 305 -7.71 -28.31 2.03
C GLN A 305 -8.42 -27.53 0.91
N ARG A 306 -9.52 -28.12 0.39
CA ARG A 306 -10.29 -27.60 -0.76
C ARG A 306 -11.12 -26.39 -0.35
N ASP A 307 -10.46 -25.24 -0.25
CA ASP A 307 -11.14 -23.97 -0.05
C ASP A 307 -11.28 -23.27 -1.41
N LEU A 308 -12.51 -23.37 -1.93
CA LEU A 308 -13.18 -22.39 -2.81
C LEU A 308 -13.13 -22.63 -4.33
N GLU A 309 -14.16 -22.05 -4.95
CA GLU A 309 -14.48 -22.09 -6.38
C GLU A 309 -13.29 -21.69 -7.26
N PRO A 310 -13.21 -22.19 -8.52
CA PRO A 310 -12.04 -22.04 -9.40
C PRO A 310 -11.81 -20.62 -9.93
N ARG A 311 -12.05 -19.56 -9.14
CA ARG A 311 -11.93 -18.16 -9.60
C ARG A 311 -10.47 -17.80 -9.85
N GLY A 312 -10.12 -17.42 -11.08
CA GLY A 312 -8.85 -16.73 -11.39
C GLY A 312 -7.60 -17.50 -10.99
N TRP A 313 -7.54 -18.81 -11.21
CA TRP A 313 -6.34 -19.63 -10.93
C TRP A 313 -5.35 -19.66 -12.10
N CYS A 314 -5.73 -19.16 -13.28
CA CYS A 314 -4.83 -19.05 -14.41
C CYS A 314 -5.09 -17.76 -15.20
N SER A 315 -4.06 -17.29 -15.90
CA SER A 315 -4.18 -16.19 -16.87
C SER A 315 -5.15 -16.54 -17.99
N GLY A 316 -5.59 -15.55 -18.77
CA GLY A 316 -6.55 -15.73 -19.86
C GLY A 316 -6.08 -16.77 -20.88
N ASP A 317 -4.83 -16.65 -21.29
CA ASP A 317 -4.11 -17.59 -22.18
C ASP A 317 -3.79 -18.95 -21.53
N GLY A 318 -3.86 -19.05 -20.20
CA GLY A 318 -3.44 -20.22 -19.45
C GLY A 318 -1.93 -20.45 -19.44
N GLU A 319 -1.09 -19.44 -19.71
CA GLU A 319 0.37 -19.57 -19.64
C GLU A 319 0.90 -19.48 -18.20
N ARG A 320 0.14 -18.87 -17.28
CA ARG A 320 0.47 -18.76 -15.86
C ARG A 320 -0.62 -19.39 -15.01
N VAL A 321 -0.22 -20.19 -14.02
CA VAL A 321 -1.13 -20.85 -13.07
C VAL A 321 -0.75 -20.46 -11.66
N LEU A 322 -1.67 -19.79 -10.98
CA LEU A 322 -1.62 -19.51 -9.56
C LEU A 322 -2.07 -20.74 -8.78
N TYR A 323 -1.37 -21.13 -7.72
CA TYR A 323 -1.82 -22.18 -6.83
C TYR A 323 -1.29 -22.05 -5.40
N LYS A 324 -2.04 -22.60 -4.45
CA LYS A 324 -1.66 -22.70 -3.04
C LYS A 324 -0.95 -24.02 -2.78
N TYR A 325 0.06 -24.04 -1.93
CA TYR A 325 0.81 -25.27 -1.65
C TYR A 325 1.48 -25.24 -0.27
N ARG A 326 1.95 -26.42 0.15
CA ARG A 326 2.90 -26.60 1.25
C ARG A 326 4.00 -27.54 0.76
N HIS A 327 5.28 -27.32 1.07
CA HIS A 327 6.30 -28.30 0.69
C HIS A 327 6.23 -29.55 1.59
N ARG A 328 5.95 -29.38 2.89
CA ARG A 328 5.78 -30.43 3.89
C ARG A 328 4.58 -30.14 4.80
N ALA A 329 4.13 -31.13 5.57
CA ALA A 329 3.01 -31.01 6.49
C ALA A 329 3.13 -29.83 7.47
N GLU A 330 4.37 -29.65 7.97
CA GLU A 330 4.77 -28.67 8.98
C GLU A 330 5.03 -27.27 8.37
N ASP A 331 5.17 -27.19 7.04
CA ASP A 331 5.48 -25.92 6.38
C ASP A 331 4.25 -25.00 6.34
N PRO A 332 4.46 -23.68 6.40
CA PRO A 332 3.39 -22.71 6.24
C PRO A 332 2.71 -22.86 4.88
N LEU A 333 1.40 -22.56 4.82
CA LEU A 333 0.69 -22.46 3.54
C LEU A 333 1.30 -21.33 2.72
N ALA A 334 1.64 -21.57 1.45
CA ALA A 334 2.21 -20.58 0.54
C ALA A 334 1.42 -20.50 -0.77
N LEU A 335 1.65 -19.43 -1.53
CA LEU A 335 1.07 -19.18 -2.85
C LEU A 335 2.21 -19.09 -3.87
N SER A 336 2.04 -19.68 -5.05
CA SER A 336 3.03 -19.65 -6.12
C SER A 336 2.37 -19.51 -7.48
N VAL A 337 3.13 -18.96 -8.42
CA VAL A 337 2.77 -18.94 -9.84
C VAL A 337 3.72 -19.85 -10.60
N VAL A 338 3.19 -20.77 -11.39
CA VAL A 338 3.95 -21.60 -12.32
C VAL A 338 3.79 -21.09 -13.73
N GLU A 339 4.92 -20.93 -14.41
CA GLU A 339 4.99 -20.67 -15.85
C GLU A 339 4.81 -21.99 -16.61
N VAL A 340 3.67 -22.17 -17.29
CA VAL A 340 3.25 -23.45 -17.89
C VAL A 340 4.24 -23.97 -18.94
N ALA A 341 4.86 -23.06 -19.69
CA ALA A 341 5.81 -23.43 -20.75
C ALA A 341 7.11 -24.04 -20.20
N THR A 342 7.54 -23.64 -18.99
CA THR A 342 8.84 -24.03 -18.42
C THR A 342 8.72 -24.92 -17.19
N GLY A 343 7.55 -24.96 -16.55
CA GLY A 343 7.37 -25.53 -15.22
C GLY A 343 8.08 -24.74 -14.12
N ALA A 344 8.56 -23.53 -14.42
CA ALA A 344 9.25 -22.70 -13.45
C ALA A 344 8.25 -22.20 -12.40
N GLU A 345 8.46 -22.64 -11.17
CA GLU A 345 7.70 -22.22 -10.00
C GLU A 345 8.29 -20.93 -9.42
N ARG A 346 7.46 -19.91 -9.22
CA ARG A 346 7.82 -18.67 -8.54
C ARG A 346 6.92 -18.43 -7.32
N PRO A 347 7.42 -18.71 -6.11
CA PRO A 347 6.70 -18.39 -4.88
C PRO A 347 6.40 -16.90 -4.78
N LEU A 348 5.18 -16.57 -4.38
CA LEU A 348 4.80 -15.23 -3.96
C LEU A 348 5.16 -15.09 -2.48
N THR A 349 6.22 -14.32 -2.20
CA THR A 349 6.75 -14.09 -0.85
C THR A 349 5.65 -13.55 0.09
N TRP A 350 5.81 -13.73 1.40
CA TRP A 350 4.88 -13.30 2.47
C TRP A 350 3.52 -14.00 2.59
N THR A 351 3.15 -14.90 1.67
CA THR A 351 1.89 -15.64 1.79
C THR A 351 1.94 -16.78 2.80
N THR A 352 3.10 -17.02 3.43
CA THR A 352 3.31 -18.02 4.46
C THR A 352 2.42 -17.78 5.68
N ASP A 353 1.55 -18.73 5.99
CA ASP A 353 0.63 -18.79 7.17
C ASP A 353 -0.69 -18.00 7.09
N LEU A 354 -0.93 -17.23 6.03
CA LEU A 354 -2.11 -16.37 5.95
C LEU A 354 -3.20 -16.97 5.07
N ASN A 355 -4.41 -17.11 5.63
CA ASN A 355 -5.57 -17.70 4.97
C ASN A 355 -6.02 -16.80 3.81
N GLY A 356 -5.45 -17.01 2.61
CA GLY A 356 -5.86 -16.34 1.39
C GLY A 356 -7.25 -16.78 0.96
N PHE A 357 -8.31 -16.10 1.42
CA PHE A 357 -9.69 -16.50 1.17
C PHE A 357 -10.11 -16.20 -0.28
N GLN A 358 -9.60 -15.15 -0.92
CA GLN A 358 -9.89 -14.85 -2.32
C GLN A 358 -8.62 -14.39 -3.03
N THR A 359 -8.21 -15.12 -4.06
CA THR A 359 -7.00 -14.80 -4.81
C THR A 359 -7.29 -14.93 -6.29
N PHE A 360 -6.82 -13.98 -7.10
CA PHE A 360 -7.07 -13.94 -8.52
C PHE A 360 -5.79 -13.60 -9.25
N ILE A 361 -5.49 -14.32 -10.32
CA ILE A 361 -4.62 -13.81 -11.38
C ILE A 361 -5.47 -13.11 -12.44
N THR A 362 -4.95 -12.01 -12.95
CA THR A 362 -5.54 -11.21 -14.03
C THR A 362 -5.58 -11.98 -15.35
N ARG A 363 -6.47 -11.56 -16.27
CA ARG A 363 -6.51 -12.12 -17.64
C ARG A 363 -5.18 -11.91 -18.37
N SER A 364 -4.54 -10.76 -18.19
CA SER A 364 -3.20 -10.48 -18.72
C SER A 364 -2.09 -11.38 -18.13
N GLY A 365 -2.37 -12.05 -17.00
CA GLY A 365 -1.37 -12.79 -16.25
C GLY A 365 -0.35 -11.91 -15.54
N ARG A 366 -0.48 -10.58 -15.58
CA ARG A 366 0.50 -9.64 -15.00
C ARG A 366 0.33 -9.45 -13.50
N TYR A 367 -0.90 -9.35 -13.01
CA TYR A 367 -1.16 -9.12 -11.60
C TYR A 367 -1.80 -10.30 -10.90
N VAL A 368 -1.44 -10.48 -9.62
CA VAL A 368 -2.14 -11.35 -8.68
C VAL A 368 -2.71 -10.50 -7.56
N LEU A 369 -4.03 -10.51 -7.39
CA LEU A 369 -4.71 -9.94 -6.23
C LEU A 369 -4.81 -10.99 -5.14
N VAL A 370 -4.29 -10.69 -3.96
CA VAL A 370 -4.32 -11.57 -2.80
C VAL A 370 -5.13 -10.92 -1.69
N ASP A 371 -6.28 -11.51 -1.39
CA ASP A 371 -7.06 -11.20 -0.19
C ASP A 371 -6.83 -12.26 0.88
N GLY A 372 -6.54 -11.82 2.10
CA GLY A 372 -6.45 -12.74 3.22
C GLY A 372 -6.91 -12.16 4.55
N HIS A 373 -6.94 -13.05 5.53
CA HIS A 373 -7.45 -12.78 6.86
C HIS A 373 -6.47 -13.30 7.90
N SER A 374 -6.07 -12.44 8.86
CA SER A 374 -5.07 -12.79 9.89
C SER A 374 -5.57 -13.76 10.98
N GLY A 375 -6.70 -14.47 10.76
CA GLY A 375 -7.07 -15.68 11.51
C GLY A 375 -7.89 -15.53 12.80
N SER A 376 -8.53 -14.38 13.07
CA SER A 376 -9.41 -14.20 14.25
C SER A 376 -10.73 -13.51 13.85
N ALA A 377 -11.83 -13.68 14.59
CA ALA A 377 -13.11 -13.04 14.23
C ALA A 377 -13.05 -11.50 14.09
N ASN A 378 -11.98 -10.86 14.59
CA ASN A 378 -11.67 -9.43 14.45
C ASN A 378 -10.37 -9.17 13.67
N ALA A 379 -9.88 -10.16 12.91
CA ALA A 379 -8.59 -10.09 12.26
C ALA A 379 -8.56 -9.11 11.09
N LEU A 380 -7.34 -8.67 10.83
CA LEU A 380 -7.00 -7.71 9.80
C LEU A 380 -7.22 -8.38 8.45
N HIS A 381 -8.03 -7.74 7.62
CA HIS A 381 -8.14 -8.07 6.20
C HIS A 381 -7.03 -7.33 5.49
N TYR A 382 -6.25 -8.06 4.71
CA TYR A 382 -5.24 -7.47 3.86
C TYR A 382 -5.57 -7.76 2.40
N ARG A 383 -5.18 -6.82 1.54
CA ARG A 383 -5.38 -6.92 0.10
C ARG A 383 -4.17 -6.39 -0.64
N THR A 384 -3.42 -7.30 -1.24
CA THR A 384 -2.17 -6.98 -1.90
C THR A 384 -2.25 -7.32 -3.37
N LEU A 385 -1.92 -6.36 -4.23
CA LEU A 385 -1.72 -6.56 -5.65
C LEU A 385 -0.23 -6.83 -5.91
N PHE A 386 0.08 -8.00 -6.43
CA PHE A 386 1.43 -8.38 -6.85
C PHE A 386 1.60 -8.15 -8.34
N ASP A 387 2.58 -7.33 -8.73
CA ASP A 387 3.00 -7.18 -10.12
C ASP A 387 4.05 -8.26 -10.44
N LEU A 388 3.64 -9.25 -11.22
CA LEU A 388 4.46 -10.39 -11.59
C LEU A 388 5.60 -10.03 -12.54
N GLU A 389 5.54 -8.92 -13.27
CA GLU A 389 6.61 -8.48 -14.17
C GLU A 389 7.68 -7.69 -13.40
N GLN A 390 7.25 -6.80 -12.53
CA GLN A 390 8.16 -5.95 -11.75
C GLN A 390 8.69 -6.65 -10.49
N GLY A 391 8.06 -7.74 -10.05
CA GLY A 391 8.39 -8.40 -8.79
C GLY A 391 8.08 -7.52 -7.57
N THR A 392 7.19 -6.54 -7.74
CA THR A 392 6.78 -5.61 -6.69
C THR A 392 5.40 -5.97 -6.20
N GLU A 393 5.10 -5.66 -4.94
CA GLU A 393 3.77 -5.77 -4.39
C GLU A 393 3.29 -4.41 -3.88
N ARG A 394 1.98 -4.22 -3.88
CA ARG A 394 1.34 -3.00 -3.41
C ARG A 394 0.12 -3.38 -2.60
N ASP A 395 0.07 -2.89 -1.37
CA ASP A 395 -1.15 -2.97 -0.60
C ASP A 395 -2.20 -2.02 -1.18
N THR A 396 -3.39 -2.51 -1.46
CA THR A 396 -4.49 -1.76 -2.09
C THR A 396 -5.67 -1.52 -1.14
N GLY A 397 -5.54 -1.89 0.14
CA GLY A 397 -6.64 -1.67 1.08
C GLY A 397 -6.52 -2.27 2.48
N SER A 398 -5.34 -2.76 2.87
CA SER A 398 -5.15 -3.32 4.22
C SER A 398 -5.24 -2.21 5.27
N TYR A 399 -5.90 -2.44 6.41
CA TYR A 399 -6.00 -1.58 7.61
C TYR A 399 -6.74 -0.22 7.53
N HIS A 400 -6.85 0.42 6.37
CA HIS A 400 -7.45 1.76 6.26
C HIS A 400 -8.77 1.80 5.48
N LEU A 401 -9.13 0.71 4.81
CA LEU A 401 -10.49 0.48 4.35
C LEU A 401 -11.34 -0.05 5.51
N PRO A 402 -12.65 0.25 5.52
CA PRO A 402 -13.46 -0.04 6.68
C PRO A 402 -13.55 -1.57 6.92
N HIS A 403 -13.38 -1.99 8.18
CA HIS A 403 -13.32 -3.41 8.58
C HIS A 403 -14.61 -4.16 8.24
N GLY A 404 -14.52 -5.31 7.57
CA GLY A 404 -15.67 -6.16 7.25
C GLY A 404 -16.04 -6.25 5.76
N VAL A 405 -15.05 -6.13 4.87
CA VAL A 405 -15.22 -6.49 3.44
C VAL A 405 -15.67 -7.95 3.34
N ARG A 406 -16.71 -8.20 2.55
CA ARG A 406 -17.34 -9.51 2.44
C ARG A 406 -16.86 -10.29 1.22
N ALA A 407 -16.70 -9.64 0.07
CA ALA A 407 -16.13 -10.25 -1.12
C ALA A 407 -15.38 -9.27 -2.01
N THR A 408 -14.49 -9.82 -2.82
CA THR A 408 -13.79 -9.17 -3.92
C THR A 408 -14.11 -9.85 -5.24
N SER A 409 -14.21 -9.08 -6.32
CA SER A 409 -14.35 -9.59 -7.68
C SER A 409 -12.99 -10.00 -8.25
N ASN A 410 -13.02 -10.64 -9.42
CA ASN A 410 -11.90 -10.64 -10.35
C ASN A 410 -11.54 -9.20 -10.79
N ILE A 411 -10.39 -9.05 -11.44
CA ILE A 411 -9.94 -7.79 -12.07
C ILE A 411 -10.37 -7.80 -13.54
N THR A 412 -10.67 -6.62 -14.08
CA THR A 412 -10.94 -6.40 -15.52
C THR A 412 -9.72 -6.75 -16.38
N ALA A 413 -9.94 -7.09 -17.65
CA ALA A 413 -8.89 -7.57 -18.57
C ALA A 413 -7.84 -6.51 -18.90
N ASP A 414 -8.18 -5.23 -18.75
CA ASP A 414 -7.26 -4.09 -18.88
C ASP A 414 -6.43 -3.84 -17.62
N ASP A 415 -6.56 -4.70 -16.60
CA ASP A 415 -5.97 -4.57 -15.27
C ASP A 415 -6.33 -3.26 -14.54
N GLY A 416 -7.41 -2.59 -14.98
CA GLY A 416 -7.76 -1.24 -14.58
C GLY A 416 -8.56 -1.17 -13.27
N SER A 417 -9.43 -2.14 -13.02
CA SER A 417 -10.34 -2.08 -11.86
C SER A 417 -10.80 -3.44 -11.33
N TYR A 418 -11.22 -3.45 -10.07
CA TYR A 418 -11.97 -4.54 -9.45
C TYR A 418 -13.03 -3.97 -8.50
N TYR A 419 -13.88 -4.83 -7.96
CA TYR A 419 -15.00 -4.46 -7.11
C TYR A 419 -14.93 -5.18 -5.78
N LEU A 420 -15.43 -4.52 -4.74
CA LEU A 420 -15.55 -5.08 -3.40
C LEU A 420 -16.92 -4.79 -2.82
N THR A 421 -17.39 -5.68 -1.96
CA THR A 421 -18.58 -5.47 -1.15
C THR A 421 -18.18 -5.20 0.28
N TYR A 422 -18.69 -4.11 0.85
CA TYR A 422 -18.39 -3.69 2.20
C TYR A 422 -19.67 -3.30 2.92
N ALA A 423 -19.97 -3.97 4.04
CA ALA A 423 -21.17 -3.72 4.85
C ALA A 423 -22.45 -3.62 4.01
N ASP A 424 -22.93 -2.40 3.79
CA ASP A 424 -24.15 -1.99 3.11
C ASP A 424 -23.89 -1.33 1.74
N ALA A 425 -22.70 -1.47 1.15
CA ALA A 425 -22.36 -0.85 -0.12
C ALA A 425 -21.46 -1.69 -1.04
N LEU A 426 -21.54 -1.40 -2.33
CA LEU A 426 -20.70 -1.91 -3.41
C LEU A 426 -19.73 -0.80 -3.83
N TYR A 427 -18.45 -1.14 -3.93
CA TYR A 427 -17.39 -0.20 -4.33
C TYR A 427 -16.64 -0.72 -5.55
N ARG A 428 -16.27 0.21 -6.44
CA ARG A 428 -15.26 0.00 -7.46
C ARG A 428 -13.91 0.49 -6.93
N VAL A 429 -12.85 -0.24 -7.22
CA VAL A 429 -11.48 0.15 -6.94
C VAL A 429 -10.75 0.29 -8.27
N ASP A 430 -10.37 1.51 -8.58
CA ASP A 430 -9.56 1.85 -9.75
C ASP A 430 -8.07 1.71 -9.35
N LEU A 431 -7.37 0.77 -9.98
CA LEU A 431 -5.95 0.47 -9.69
C LEU A 431 -5.00 1.52 -10.28
N MET A 432 -5.51 2.34 -11.19
CA MET A 432 -4.79 3.42 -11.85
C MET A 432 -5.64 4.70 -11.84
N PRO A 433 -5.01 5.90 -11.84
CA PRO A 433 -5.74 7.17 -11.90
C PRO A 433 -6.58 7.26 -13.18
N GLN A 434 -7.90 7.17 -13.06
CA GLN A 434 -8.83 7.36 -14.17
C GLN A 434 -9.19 8.84 -14.26
N PRO A 435 -9.22 9.53 -15.43
CA PRO A 435 -9.46 10.97 -15.53
C PRO A 435 -10.86 11.45 -15.09
N ALA A 436 -11.82 10.55 -14.91
CA ALA A 436 -13.22 10.87 -14.59
C ALA A 436 -13.76 10.22 -13.30
N THR A 437 -12.90 9.88 -12.33
CA THR A 437 -13.37 9.37 -11.03
C THR A 437 -13.98 10.47 -10.15
N ALA A 438 -15.00 10.10 -9.37
CA ALA A 438 -15.65 10.95 -8.37
C ALA A 438 -14.84 11.07 -7.06
N ALA A 439 -13.86 10.18 -6.85
CA ALA A 439 -13.03 10.19 -5.65
C ALA A 439 -12.17 11.47 -5.54
N PRO A 440 -11.84 11.91 -4.30
CA PRO A 440 -10.95 13.04 -4.09
C PRO A 440 -9.58 12.76 -4.73
N ARG A 441 -8.92 13.77 -5.30
CA ARG A 441 -7.61 13.57 -5.95
C ARG A 441 -6.51 14.34 -5.26
N VAL A 442 -5.56 13.62 -4.67
CA VAL A 442 -4.32 14.20 -4.16
C VAL A 442 -3.54 14.77 -5.34
N ALA A 443 -3.39 16.09 -5.41
CA ALA A 443 -2.61 16.76 -6.45
C ALA A 443 -1.13 16.83 -6.08
N HIS A 444 -0.84 16.99 -4.79
CA HIS A 444 0.51 17.25 -4.31
C HIS A 444 0.69 16.80 -2.86
N ILE A 445 1.87 16.26 -2.55
CA ILE A 445 2.34 15.98 -1.20
C ILE A 445 3.67 16.72 -1.02
N ALA A 446 3.81 17.44 0.09
CA ALA A 446 5.04 18.13 0.45
C ALA A 446 5.39 17.93 1.92
N PHE A 447 6.68 18.03 2.21
CA PHE A 447 7.20 18.09 3.56
C PHE A 447 7.94 19.40 3.83
N ASP A 448 7.97 19.86 5.07
CA ASP A 448 8.68 21.11 5.45
C ASP A 448 10.22 21.00 5.30
N ALA A 449 10.74 19.79 5.11
CA ALA A 449 12.14 19.48 4.93
C ALA A 449 12.32 18.32 3.92
N PRO A 450 13.51 18.15 3.32
CA PRO A 450 13.74 17.03 2.41
C PRO A 450 13.90 15.68 3.14
N ALA A 451 14.11 15.70 4.46
CA ALA A 451 14.12 14.52 5.31
C ALA A 451 13.75 14.85 6.75
N LEU A 452 13.27 13.83 7.45
CA LEU A 452 13.04 13.82 8.88
C LEU A 452 14.34 13.43 9.61
N LEU A 453 14.82 14.31 10.48
CA LEU A 453 15.95 14.01 11.36
C LEU A 453 15.51 13.08 12.50
N ASP A 454 16.30 12.04 12.75
CA ASP A 454 16.13 11.15 13.89
C ASP A 454 16.74 11.77 15.17
N ALA A 455 16.16 12.87 15.65
CA ALA A 455 16.53 13.58 16.89
C ALA A 455 15.32 13.73 17.84
N GLU A 456 15.57 13.98 19.14
CA GLU A 456 14.54 13.93 20.21
C GLU A 456 13.36 14.87 19.97
N ASP A 457 13.62 16.06 19.42
CA ASP A 457 12.59 17.08 19.14
C ASP A 457 12.42 17.38 17.65
N ALA A 458 13.07 16.60 16.78
CA ALA A 458 12.97 16.81 15.35
C ALA A 458 11.57 16.47 14.85
N ARG A 459 10.99 17.42 14.12
CA ARG A 459 9.67 17.31 13.53
C ARG A 459 9.72 17.72 12.08
N ILE A 460 8.83 17.13 11.31
CA ILE A 460 8.56 17.53 9.94
C ILE A 460 7.06 17.71 9.77
N GLY A 461 6.66 18.81 9.14
CA GLY A 461 5.29 18.97 8.71
C GLY A 461 5.05 18.35 7.35
N VAL A 462 3.80 17.95 7.12
CA VAL A 462 3.30 17.45 5.84
C VAL A 462 2.17 18.35 5.37
N THR A 463 2.11 18.55 4.05
CA THR A 463 1.06 19.26 3.34
C THR A 463 0.52 18.38 2.22
N VAL A 464 -0.79 18.18 2.17
CA VAL A 464 -1.50 17.42 1.15
C VAL A 464 -2.54 18.32 0.50
N ALA A 465 -2.35 18.63 -0.78
CA ALA A 465 -3.30 19.46 -1.53
C ALA A 465 -4.10 18.60 -2.50
N PHE A 466 -5.39 18.90 -2.63
CA PHE A 466 -6.29 18.19 -3.54
C PHE A 466 -6.59 19.02 -4.80
N ALA A 467 -6.80 18.35 -5.93
CA ALA A 467 -7.24 19.01 -7.15
C ALA A 467 -8.67 19.52 -6.95
N ARG A 468 -8.92 20.82 -7.20
CA ARG A 468 -10.25 21.46 -7.11
C ARG A 468 -11.36 20.77 -7.92
N ALA A 469 -11.00 19.91 -8.87
CA ALA A 469 -11.94 19.17 -9.71
C ALA A 469 -12.30 17.81 -9.09
N ALA A 470 -13.10 17.84 -8.03
CA ALA A 470 -13.96 16.71 -7.64
C ALA A 470 -15.34 17.30 -7.32
N GLY A 471 -16.10 17.60 -8.37
CA GLY A 471 -17.44 18.14 -8.24
C GLY A 471 -18.38 17.10 -7.64
N ALA A 472 -18.57 17.11 -6.31
CA ALA A 472 -19.82 16.77 -5.63
C ALA A 472 -19.73 16.79 -4.08
N ALA A 473 -18.56 16.74 -3.43
CA ALA A 473 -18.49 16.68 -1.96
C ALA A 473 -17.21 17.31 -1.37
N GLU A 474 -17.36 17.97 -0.22
CA GLU A 474 -16.23 18.36 0.64
C GLU A 474 -15.51 17.09 1.15
N ILE A 475 -14.18 17.19 1.29
CA ILE A 475 -13.37 16.12 1.90
C ILE A 475 -13.76 16.04 3.38
N ASP A 476 -14.23 14.86 3.81
CA ASP A 476 -14.68 14.60 5.18
C ASP A 476 -13.48 14.44 6.12
N TRP A 477 -12.52 13.61 5.71
CA TRP A 477 -11.27 13.46 6.45
C TRP A 477 -10.12 13.00 5.56
N VAL A 478 -8.91 13.32 6.03
CA VAL A 478 -7.65 12.84 5.48
C VAL A 478 -6.81 12.28 6.61
N ILE A 479 -6.25 11.09 6.41
CA ILE A 479 -5.31 10.47 7.33
C ILE A 479 -4.00 10.13 6.63
N LEU A 480 -2.93 10.09 7.41
CA LEU A 480 -1.60 9.65 7.02
C LEU A 480 -1.20 8.46 7.88
N LEU A 481 -0.58 7.45 7.28
CA LEU A 481 0.03 6.32 7.97
C LEU A 481 1.39 5.96 7.34
N PRO A 482 2.34 5.42 8.11
CA PRO A 482 3.60 4.93 7.57
C PRO A 482 3.43 3.53 6.97
N LEU A 483 4.15 3.28 5.87
CA LEU A 483 4.33 1.98 5.24
C LEU A 483 5.73 1.43 5.56
N VAL A 484 5.82 0.13 5.69
CA VAL A 484 7.02 -0.65 6.02
C VAL A 484 7.44 -1.43 4.79
N GLU A 485 8.55 -1.06 4.13
CA GLU A 485 8.96 -1.72 2.88
C GLU A 485 7.88 -1.67 1.78
N GLY A 486 7.01 -0.65 1.83
CA GLY A 486 5.82 -0.52 0.97
C GLY A 486 4.60 -1.34 1.43
N ARG A 487 4.68 -1.96 2.61
CA ARG A 487 3.73 -2.94 3.15
C ARG A 487 3.33 -2.52 4.58
N GLU A 488 2.13 -2.83 5.04
CA GLU A 488 1.70 -2.36 6.38
C GLU A 488 2.16 -3.27 7.54
N LEU A 489 2.62 -4.52 7.26
CA LEU A 489 3.16 -5.45 8.26
C LEU A 489 4.37 -6.25 7.74
N PRO A 490 5.62 -6.03 8.18
CA PRO A 490 6.79 -6.81 7.76
C PRO A 490 6.73 -8.32 8.06
N GLU A 491 7.59 -9.09 7.38
CA GLU A 491 7.90 -10.51 7.61
C GLU A 491 8.41 -10.82 9.05
N TRP A 492 8.64 -9.79 9.85
CA TRP A 492 9.14 -9.84 11.23
C TRP A 492 8.23 -9.04 12.16
N GLY A 493 8.16 -9.42 13.44
CA GLY A 493 7.34 -8.70 14.42
C GLY A 493 7.86 -7.28 14.65
N MET A 494 7.15 -6.27 14.14
CA MET A 494 7.55 -4.86 14.25
C MET A 494 7.32 -4.26 15.65
N GLY A 495 6.32 -4.75 16.37
CA GLY A 495 5.81 -4.11 17.58
C GLY A 495 5.06 -2.81 17.27
N ARG A 496 5.76 -1.74 16.90
CA ARG A 496 5.23 -0.38 16.67
C ARG A 496 5.76 0.28 15.40
N ALA A 497 4.91 1.05 14.71
CA ALA A 497 5.22 1.77 13.46
C ALA A 497 6.43 2.73 13.57
N PRO A 498 7.17 3.01 12.47
CA PRO A 498 8.43 3.78 12.51
C PRO A 498 8.26 5.27 12.85
N LEU A 499 7.06 5.83 12.68
CA LEU A 499 6.72 7.23 12.95
C LEU A 499 5.82 7.38 14.18
N ALA A 500 5.94 8.55 14.83
CA ALA A 500 5.06 9.01 15.90
C ALA A 500 4.56 10.43 15.61
N TYR A 501 3.52 10.86 16.32
CA TYR A 501 2.78 12.09 16.04
C TYR A 501 2.57 12.96 17.28
N TRP A 502 2.95 14.22 17.18
CA TRP A 502 2.82 15.21 18.26
C TRP A 502 1.64 16.18 18.06
N PRO A 503 0.89 16.54 19.12
CA PRO A 503 0.96 16.07 20.51
C PRO A 503 0.13 14.79 20.77
N VAL A 504 -0.48 14.23 19.72
CA VAL A 504 -1.76 13.50 19.79
C VAL A 504 -1.66 12.00 20.07
N SER A 505 -0.45 11.44 20.28
CA SER A 505 -0.16 10.04 20.70
C SER A 505 0.13 9.02 19.59
N ASP A 506 0.31 7.76 20.02
CA ASP A 506 1.12 6.71 19.38
C ASP A 506 0.28 5.73 18.54
N MET A 507 -0.70 6.28 17.80
CA MET A 507 -1.83 5.57 17.17
C MET A 507 -1.49 4.81 15.87
N GLY A 508 -0.30 5.02 15.30
CA GLY A 508 0.12 4.39 14.03
C GLY A 508 -0.46 5.04 12.78
N TRP A 509 -1.34 6.02 12.93
CA TRP A 509 -1.86 6.90 11.87
C TRP A 509 -2.12 8.30 12.45
N GLN A 510 -2.33 9.29 11.60
CA GLN A 510 -2.58 10.67 12.00
C GLN A 510 -3.57 11.37 11.07
N ARG A 511 -4.57 12.06 11.64
CA ARG A 511 -5.47 12.94 10.89
C ARG A 511 -4.74 14.21 10.44
N LEU A 512 -5.00 14.65 9.22
CA LEU A 512 -4.61 15.97 8.71
C LEU A 512 -5.79 16.94 8.78
N PHE A 513 -5.49 18.24 8.81
CA PHE A 513 -6.48 19.29 9.08
C PHE A 513 -6.44 20.41 8.03
N ASP A 514 -7.62 20.89 7.68
CA ASP A 514 -7.90 22.04 6.80
C ASP A 514 -8.79 23.04 7.58
N ASP A 515 -8.39 23.34 8.81
CA ASP A 515 -9.16 24.11 9.80
C ASP A 515 -8.43 25.36 10.32
N GLY A 516 -7.33 25.75 9.66
CA GLY A 516 -6.46 26.85 10.07
C GLY A 516 -5.56 26.51 11.27
N THR A 517 -5.38 25.22 11.57
CA THR A 517 -4.51 24.74 12.66
C THR A 517 -3.53 23.67 12.16
N HIS A 518 -2.67 23.16 13.04
CA HIS A 518 -1.71 22.07 12.73
C HIS A 518 -0.74 22.34 11.57
N GLY A 519 -0.51 23.60 11.20
CA GLY A 519 0.34 23.98 10.06
C GLY A 519 -0.46 24.52 8.87
N ASP A 520 -1.78 24.47 8.93
CA ASP A 520 -2.66 24.99 7.90
C ASP A 520 -2.79 26.51 8.03
N ALA A 521 -2.58 27.21 6.92
CA ALA A 521 -2.62 28.66 6.85
C ALA A 521 -4.04 29.20 6.61
N VAL A 522 -4.90 28.44 5.92
CA VAL A 522 -6.22 28.91 5.47
C VAL A 522 -7.23 27.77 5.55
N ALA A 523 -8.10 27.83 6.56
CA ALA A 523 -9.17 26.87 6.73
C ALA A 523 -10.11 26.78 5.51
N GLY A 524 -10.42 25.56 5.09
CA GLY A 524 -11.37 25.21 4.04
C GLY A 524 -10.86 25.47 2.62
N ASP A 525 -9.54 25.55 2.41
CA ASP A 525 -8.97 25.80 1.09
C ASP A 525 -8.64 24.52 0.30
N GLY A 526 -8.88 23.35 0.91
CA GLY A 526 -8.59 22.03 0.34
C GLY A 526 -7.14 21.59 0.52
N VAL A 527 -6.38 22.25 1.40
CA VAL A 527 -5.01 21.90 1.79
C VAL A 527 -5.00 21.35 3.21
N PHE A 528 -4.72 20.06 3.32
CA PHE A 528 -4.69 19.36 4.61
C PHE A 528 -3.26 19.27 5.12
N THR A 529 -3.03 19.66 6.37
CA THR A 529 -1.68 19.73 6.95
C THR A 529 -1.56 19.02 8.30
N PHE A 530 -0.33 18.69 8.67
CA PHE A 530 0.04 18.30 10.03
C PHE A 530 1.54 18.54 10.29
N ALA A 531 1.88 19.37 11.29
CA ALA A 531 3.26 19.81 11.58
C ALA A 531 4.06 18.88 12.53
N GLY A 532 3.49 17.76 12.97
CA GLY A 532 3.97 17.02 14.15
C GLY A 532 4.59 15.65 13.89
N ILE A 533 5.05 15.32 12.68
CA ILE A 533 5.61 13.99 12.36
C ILE A 533 7.02 13.89 12.93
N MET A 534 7.32 12.80 13.63
CA MET A 534 8.63 12.52 14.24
C MET A 534 9.01 11.05 14.17
N THR A 535 10.29 10.73 14.39
CA THR A 535 10.75 9.34 14.47
C THR A 535 10.30 8.69 15.78
N ARG A 536 9.88 7.41 15.72
CA ARG A 536 9.49 6.66 16.92
C ARG A 536 10.70 5.99 17.56
N LYS A 537 11.23 6.60 18.63
CA LYS A 537 12.52 6.19 19.23
C LYS A 537 12.45 5.06 20.27
N GLY A 538 11.28 4.73 20.80
CA GLY A 538 11.13 3.78 21.91
C GLY A 538 11.77 2.41 21.64
N GLY A 539 12.75 2.03 22.47
CA GLY A 539 13.19 0.64 22.62
C GLY A 539 14.31 0.14 21.68
N ARG A 540 15.28 0.96 21.25
CA ARG A 540 16.48 0.46 20.55
C ARG A 540 17.23 -0.63 21.32
N GLU A 541 17.18 -0.58 22.65
CA GLU A 541 17.75 -1.59 23.55
C GLU A 541 16.72 -2.63 24.03
N GLU A 542 15.41 -2.32 23.96
CA GLU A 542 14.31 -3.13 24.53
C GLU A 542 13.46 -3.90 23.48
N ARG A 543 13.78 -3.80 22.18
CA ARG A 543 13.18 -4.57 21.06
C ARG A 543 11.70 -4.29 20.72
N TRP A 544 11.17 -3.10 20.99
CA TRP A 544 9.75 -2.76 20.71
C TRP A 544 9.48 -2.03 19.38
N ASN A 545 10.49 -1.42 18.77
CA ASN A 545 10.47 -0.94 17.39
C ASN A 545 11.68 -1.50 16.65
N SER A 546 11.44 -2.52 15.83
CA SER A 546 12.48 -3.24 15.09
C SER A 546 12.79 -2.61 13.73
N TRP A 547 12.07 -1.59 13.27
CA TRP A 547 12.34 -0.97 11.96
C TRP A 547 13.76 -0.42 11.86
N TYR A 548 14.21 0.32 12.87
CA TYR A 548 15.58 0.85 12.94
C TYR A 548 16.65 -0.24 13.19
N LEU A 549 16.25 -1.49 13.49
CA LEU A 549 17.16 -2.64 13.54
C LEU A 549 17.35 -3.26 12.15
N HIS A 550 16.35 -3.19 11.28
CA HIS A 550 16.37 -3.74 9.92
C HIS A 550 16.82 -2.72 8.86
N HIS A 551 16.59 -1.43 9.11
CA HIS A 551 16.86 -0.34 8.17
C HIS A 551 17.86 0.65 8.78
N PRO A 552 19.17 0.54 8.45
CA PRO A 552 20.16 1.52 8.91
C PRO A 552 19.88 2.89 8.28
N LEU A 553 19.93 3.95 9.06
CA LEU A 553 19.74 5.31 8.54
C LEU A 553 20.99 5.81 7.78
N PRO A 554 20.84 6.57 6.69
CA PRO A 554 19.58 7.10 6.16
C PRO A 554 18.74 6.04 5.44
N ALA A 555 17.43 6.02 5.72
CA ALA A 555 16.49 5.08 5.11
C ALA A 555 15.13 5.74 4.88
N THR A 556 14.38 5.21 3.91
CA THR A 556 13.10 5.78 3.51
C THR A 556 11.95 5.03 4.15
N VAL A 557 11.07 5.77 4.81
CA VAL A 557 9.78 5.29 5.31
C VAL A 557 8.74 5.56 4.24
N GLY A 558 7.98 4.54 3.83
CA GLY A 558 6.85 4.78 2.93
C GLY A 558 5.75 5.50 3.69
N ILE A 559 4.95 6.30 3.00
CA ILE A 559 3.85 7.09 3.57
C ILE A 559 2.62 6.85 2.72
N ARG A 560 1.50 6.56 3.36
CA ARG A 560 0.20 6.45 2.71
C ARG A 560 -0.73 7.53 3.22
N VAL A 561 -1.35 8.22 2.28
CA VAL A 561 -2.39 9.21 2.50
C VAL A 561 -3.72 8.61 2.05
N VAL A 562 -4.71 8.62 2.94
CA VAL A 562 -6.07 8.16 2.64
C VAL A 562 -7.01 9.33 2.87
N ALA A 563 -7.76 9.69 1.84
CA ALA A 563 -8.78 10.72 1.92
C ALA A 563 -10.15 10.10 1.67
N ARG A 564 -11.16 10.57 2.39
CA ARG A 564 -12.57 10.21 2.19
C ARG A 564 -13.38 11.48 2.02
N ASP A 565 -14.31 11.49 1.08
CA ASP A 565 -15.30 12.57 0.94
C ASP A 565 -16.63 12.25 1.64
N ALA A 566 -17.51 13.24 1.70
CA ALA A 566 -18.82 13.10 2.34
C ALA A 566 -19.73 12.03 1.69
N ASN A 567 -19.51 11.67 0.43
CA ASN A 567 -20.26 10.63 -0.28
C ASN A 567 -19.72 9.22 -0.02
N GLY A 568 -18.56 9.12 0.64
CA GLY A 568 -17.90 7.85 0.90
C GLY A 568 -17.06 7.36 -0.28
N HIS A 569 -16.60 8.24 -1.16
CA HIS A 569 -15.51 7.91 -2.08
C HIS A 569 -14.17 8.10 -1.35
N TYR A 570 -13.19 7.27 -1.70
CA TYR A 570 -11.86 7.30 -1.09
C TYR A 570 -10.77 7.44 -2.14
N SER A 571 -9.66 8.04 -1.76
CA SER A 571 -8.41 7.99 -2.53
C SER A 571 -7.27 7.55 -1.65
N ILE A 572 -6.45 6.64 -2.14
CA ILE A 572 -5.25 6.12 -1.49
C ILE A 572 -4.07 6.61 -2.31
N THR A 573 -3.12 7.30 -1.69
CA THR A 573 -1.94 7.82 -2.37
C THR A 573 -0.69 7.55 -1.56
N ASP A 574 0.30 6.91 -2.18
CA ASP A 574 1.56 6.58 -1.52
C ASP A 574 2.68 7.52 -1.94
N SER A 575 3.57 7.79 -0.98
CA SER A 575 4.77 8.60 -1.12
C SER A 575 5.88 8.07 -0.20
N ARG A 576 6.99 8.80 -0.13
CA ARG A 576 8.19 8.41 0.59
C ARG A 576 8.73 9.56 1.43
N LEU A 577 9.14 9.25 2.66
CA LEU A 577 9.78 10.17 3.59
C LEU A 577 11.16 9.62 3.96
N LEU A 578 12.22 10.37 3.63
CA LEU A 578 13.57 10.04 4.04
C LEU A 578 13.77 10.34 5.54
N VAL A 579 14.35 9.39 6.28
CA VAL A 579 14.73 9.52 7.68
C VAL A 579 16.26 9.39 7.79
N THR A 580 16.90 10.21 8.63
CA THR A 580 18.37 10.32 8.70
C THR A 580 18.86 10.67 10.11
N HIS A 581 20.09 10.26 10.48
CA HIS A 581 20.73 10.69 11.75
C HIS A 581 21.37 12.07 11.68
N GLU A 582 21.73 12.51 10.49
CA GLU A 582 22.35 13.81 10.24
C GLU A 582 21.40 14.67 9.41
N PRO A 583 21.42 16.01 9.55
CA PRO A 583 20.81 16.92 8.57
C PRO A 583 21.48 16.74 7.18
N LEU A 584 21.11 15.66 6.51
CA LEU A 584 21.59 15.02 5.27
C LEU A 584 22.96 15.39 4.66
N ASP A 585 23.82 14.38 4.49
CA ASP A 585 24.89 14.31 3.47
C ASP A 585 24.34 13.78 2.13
N LEU A 586 23.54 14.58 1.42
CA LEU A 586 23.29 14.35 -0.02
C LEU A 586 24.48 14.89 -0.82
N PRO A 587 24.86 14.33 -2.00
CA PRO A 587 25.98 14.84 -2.81
C PRO A 587 25.96 16.36 -3.00
N ARG A 588 24.77 16.94 -3.16
CA ARG A 588 24.57 18.38 -3.21
C ARG A 588 24.88 19.10 -1.89
N GLN A 589 24.41 18.59 -0.75
CA GLN A 589 24.70 19.17 0.57
C GLN A 589 26.17 18.97 0.96
N THR A 590 26.78 17.83 0.60
CA THR A 590 28.20 17.58 0.79
C THR A 590 29.05 18.53 -0.06
N ALA A 591 28.67 18.80 -1.31
CA ALA A 591 29.28 19.87 -2.10
C ALA A 591 29.10 21.24 -1.43
N GLN A 592 27.89 21.57 -0.96
CA GLN A 592 27.63 22.84 -0.27
C GLN A 592 28.50 23.00 0.98
N ARG A 593 28.63 21.95 1.80
CA ARG A 593 29.51 21.90 2.98
C ARG A 593 30.98 22.09 2.60
N ALA A 594 31.42 21.59 1.45
CA ALA A 594 32.77 21.84 0.94
C ALA A 594 32.99 23.33 0.63
N TYR A 595 32.05 24.00 -0.05
CA TYR A 595 32.13 25.44 -0.28
C TYR A 595 32.15 26.25 1.03
N ILE A 596 31.33 25.84 2.01
CA ILE A 596 31.29 26.50 3.32
C ILE A 596 32.63 26.31 4.02
N ALA A 597 33.12 25.07 4.15
CA ALA A 597 34.35 24.78 4.88
C ALA A 597 35.57 25.50 4.30
N TYR A 598 35.78 25.43 2.98
CA TYR A 598 37.00 25.92 2.33
C TYR A 598 36.96 27.38 1.95
N TYR A 599 35.81 27.85 1.49
CA TYR A 599 35.71 29.18 0.90
C TYR A 599 34.88 30.13 1.76
N GLY A 600 34.22 29.63 2.81
CA GLY A 600 33.38 30.41 3.71
C GLY A 600 32.13 30.98 3.03
N ARG A 601 31.74 30.46 1.86
CA ARG A 601 30.68 31.03 1.01
C ARG A 601 29.70 29.96 0.53
N PRO A 602 28.49 30.34 0.10
CA PRO A 602 27.60 29.47 -0.65
C PRO A 602 28.19 29.08 -2.00
N ALA A 603 27.88 27.87 -2.47
CA ALA A 603 28.19 27.46 -3.82
C ALA A 603 27.39 28.31 -4.83
N ASP A 604 28.00 28.60 -5.98
CA ASP A 604 27.22 29.06 -7.12
C ASP A 604 26.44 27.88 -7.73
N PRO A 605 25.31 28.11 -8.44
CA PRO A 605 24.48 27.02 -8.93
C PRO A 605 25.22 26.04 -9.84
N GLY A 606 26.07 26.53 -10.74
CA GLY A 606 26.79 25.69 -11.71
C GLY A 606 27.86 24.83 -11.04
N GLY A 607 28.61 25.41 -10.11
CA GLY A 607 29.57 24.69 -9.27
C GLY A 607 28.88 23.64 -8.40
N LEU A 608 27.76 23.99 -7.77
CA LEU A 608 27.00 23.06 -6.94
C LEU A 608 26.54 21.83 -7.73
N ASP A 609 25.97 22.05 -8.92
CA ASP A 609 25.50 20.96 -9.79
C ASP A 609 26.69 20.08 -10.21
N PHE A 610 27.77 20.68 -10.72
CA PHE A 610 28.98 19.96 -11.15
C PHE A 610 29.58 19.07 -10.05
N TRP A 611 29.76 19.61 -8.84
CA TRP A 611 30.34 18.84 -7.74
C TRP A 611 29.39 17.80 -7.19
N SER A 612 28.08 18.08 -7.19
CA SER A 612 27.08 17.11 -6.75
C SER A 612 27.02 15.88 -7.67
N GLU A 613 27.06 16.06 -9.00
CA GLU A 613 27.10 14.95 -9.97
C GLU A 613 28.36 14.10 -9.80
N ARG A 614 29.51 14.76 -9.56
CA ARG A 614 30.78 14.06 -9.37
C ARG A 614 30.83 13.27 -8.06
N LEU A 615 30.24 13.81 -7.00
CA LEU A 615 30.09 13.12 -5.73
C LEU A 615 29.13 11.93 -5.86
N GLU A 616 28.02 12.10 -6.59
CA GLU A 616 27.06 11.04 -6.85
C GLU A 616 27.72 9.86 -7.59
N GLY A 617 28.52 10.15 -8.62
CA GLY A 617 29.33 9.16 -9.33
C GLY A 617 30.44 8.50 -8.48
N ALA A 618 30.83 9.13 -7.36
CA ALA A 618 31.82 8.63 -6.41
C ALA A 618 31.20 8.00 -5.14
N GLY A 619 29.87 7.79 -5.10
CA GLY A 619 29.18 7.22 -3.95
C GLY A 619 29.14 8.13 -2.72
N GLY A 620 29.22 9.46 -2.92
CA GLY A 620 29.15 10.47 -1.86
C GLY A 620 30.48 10.77 -1.16
N ASP A 621 31.61 10.20 -1.61
CA ASP A 621 32.91 10.45 -0.98
C ASP A 621 33.43 11.87 -1.25
N LEU A 622 33.35 12.75 -0.24
CA LEU A 622 33.92 14.09 -0.29
C LEU A 622 35.43 14.08 -0.60
N GLY A 623 36.16 13.05 -0.16
CA GLY A 623 37.58 12.86 -0.48
C GLY A 623 37.87 12.86 -1.98
N SER A 624 36.93 12.41 -2.81
CA SER A 624 37.05 12.33 -4.26
C SER A 624 37.06 13.70 -4.99
N ILE A 625 36.52 14.75 -4.36
CA ILE A 625 36.46 16.10 -4.92
C ILE A 625 37.32 17.11 -4.16
N ILE A 626 37.63 16.83 -2.90
CA ILE A 626 38.17 17.85 -1.97
C ILE A 626 39.57 18.32 -2.34
N ALA A 627 40.37 17.47 -3.00
CA ALA A 627 41.67 17.85 -3.52
C ALA A 627 41.55 18.99 -4.55
N ALA A 628 40.51 18.99 -5.38
CA ALA A 628 40.31 20.02 -6.39
C ALA A 628 39.99 21.39 -5.78
N PHE A 629 39.33 21.43 -4.62
CA PHE A 629 39.01 22.68 -3.93
C PHE A 629 40.28 23.41 -3.48
N GLY A 630 41.24 22.69 -2.90
CA GLY A 630 42.50 23.29 -2.43
C GLY A 630 43.59 23.45 -3.50
N HIS A 631 43.32 23.14 -4.77
CA HIS A 631 44.18 23.45 -5.92
C HIS A 631 43.48 24.37 -6.93
N SER A 632 42.44 25.06 -6.49
CA SER A 632 41.69 26.00 -7.32
C SER A 632 42.34 27.38 -7.32
N ALA A 633 42.15 28.14 -8.40
CA ALA A 633 42.59 29.54 -8.45
C ALA A 633 41.96 30.38 -7.32
N GLU A 634 40.70 30.14 -6.97
CA GLU A 634 40.04 30.81 -5.83
C GLU A 634 40.76 30.53 -4.51
N TYR A 635 41.23 29.30 -4.30
CA TYR A 635 41.97 28.94 -3.09
C TYR A 635 43.32 29.67 -3.03
N ASP A 636 44.09 29.63 -4.12
CA ASP A 636 45.41 30.27 -4.19
C ASP A 636 45.31 31.79 -4.00
N ASP A 637 44.32 32.43 -4.62
CA ASP A 637 44.11 33.88 -4.56
C ASP A 637 43.67 34.36 -3.17
N ARG A 638 42.83 33.58 -2.47
CA ARG A 638 42.23 34.01 -1.20
C ARG A 638 42.95 33.49 0.04
N PHE A 639 43.59 32.33 -0.05
CA PHE A 639 44.15 31.62 1.09
C PHE A 639 45.61 31.20 0.90
N GLY A 640 46.15 31.22 -0.33
CA GLY A 640 47.50 30.74 -0.62
C GLY A 640 48.66 31.51 0.05
N GLN A 641 48.40 32.73 0.54
CA GLN A 641 49.39 33.55 1.27
C GLN A 641 49.26 33.44 2.80
N LEU A 642 48.28 32.71 3.32
CA LEU A 642 48.07 32.55 4.75
C LEU A 642 49.05 31.54 5.35
N SER A 643 49.48 31.78 6.58
CA SER A 643 50.24 30.81 7.36
C SER A 643 49.40 29.59 7.75
N SER A 644 50.05 28.48 8.10
CA SER A 644 49.40 27.26 8.62
C SER A 644 48.40 27.55 9.74
N VAL A 645 48.75 28.47 10.64
CA VAL A 645 47.90 28.86 11.78
C VAL A 645 46.66 29.63 11.30
N GLU A 646 46.84 30.55 10.36
CA GLU A 646 45.75 31.36 9.81
C GLU A 646 44.79 30.50 8.96
N LEU A 647 45.31 29.52 8.20
CA LEU A 647 44.50 28.57 7.45
C LEU A 647 43.58 27.75 8.37
N ILE A 648 44.13 27.17 9.44
CA ILE A 648 43.34 26.37 10.39
C ILE A 648 42.35 27.26 11.15
N ALA A 649 42.76 28.45 11.58
CA ALA A 649 41.85 29.39 12.22
C ALA A 649 40.70 29.81 11.29
N ASN A 650 40.98 29.99 9.99
CA ASN A 650 39.97 30.32 9.00
C ASN A 650 38.95 29.18 8.80
N LEU A 651 39.39 27.91 8.79
CA LEU A 651 38.47 26.76 8.71
C LEU A 651 37.42 26.77 9.84
N TYR A 652 37.87 26.99 11.08
CA TYR A 652 36.95 27.05 12.23
C TYR A 652 36.03 28.26 12.17
N GLN A 653 36.50 29.39 11.66
CA GLN A 653 35.64 30.55 11.44
C GLN A 653 34.58 30.26 10.37
N ASN A 654 34.99 29.68 9.24
CA ASN A 654 34.07 29.34 8.16
C ASN A 654 32.99 28.36 8.59
N LEU A 655 33.36 27.32 9.36
CA LEU A 655 32.45 26.27 9.81
C LEU A 655 31.59 26.69 11.01
N PHE A 656 32.20 27.34 12.02
CA PHE A 656 31.62 27.48 13.36
C PHE A 656 31.52 28.94 13.85
N ASN A 657 32.04 29.92 13.11
CA ASN A 657 32.15 31.32 13.54
C ASN A 657 32.87 31.51 14.89
N ARG A 658 33.87 30.67 15.16
CA ARG A 658 34.71 30.76 16.36
C ARG A 658 36.15 30.40 16.05
N ALA A 659 37.05 30.77 16.95
CA ALA A 659 38.43 30.33 16.91
C ALA A 659 38.54 28.85 17.36
N PRO A 660 39.53 28.11 16.83
CA PRO A 660 39.87 26.80 17.38
C PRO A 660 40.44 26.93 18.79
N GLU A 661 40.24 25.90 19.61
CA GLU A 661 40.86 25.80 20.93
C GLU A 661 42.40 25.75 20.77
N PRO A 662 43.18 26.35 21.69
CA PRO A 662 44.64 26.39 21.56
C PRO A 662 45.29 25.01 21.38
N ALA A 663 44.77 23.98 22.06
CA ALA A 663 45.26 22.61 21.93
C ALA A 663 44.89 21.99 20.57
N GLY A 664 43.67 22.22 20.09
CA GLY A 664 43.22 21.77 18.77
C GLY A 664 44.00 22.43 17.64
N LEU A 665 44.21 23.75 17.73
CA LEU A 665 45.02 24.53 16.78
C LEU A 665 46.47 24.02 16.74
N ALA A 666 47.09 23.79 17.89
CA ALA A 666 48.45 23.27 17.97
C ALA A 666 48.56 21.88 17.32
N TYR A 667 47.60 21.00 17.57
CA TYR A 667 47.53 19.66 16.97
C TYR A 667 47.38 19.74 15.45
N TRP A 668 46.38 20.47 14.95
CA TRP A 668 46.14 20.57 13.51
C TRP A 668 47.30 21.22 12.76
N ARG A 669 47.95 22.22 13.37
CA ARG A 669 49.14 22.86 12.79
C ARG A 669 50.26 21.87 12.62
N GLU A 670 50.55 21.05 13.65
CA GLU A 670 51.59 20.02 13.57
C GLU A 670 51.28 19.00 12.47
N GLN A 671 50.02 18.55 12.36
CA GLN A 671 49.60 17.62 11.31
C GLN A 671 49.75 18.22 9.90
N TYR A 672 49.51 19.52 9.76
CA TYR A 672 49.65 20.22 8.48
C TYR A 672 51.11 20.48 8.11
N GLU A 673 51.91 21.05 9.02
CA GLU A 673 53.31 21.42 8.76
C GLU A 673 54.23 20.21 8.57
N SER A 674 53.90 19.08 9.21
CA SER A 674 54.61 17.81 8.99
C SER A 674 54.23 17.12 7.67
N GLY A 675 53.19 17.59 6.98
CA GLY A 675 52.62 16.95 5.79
C GLY A 675 51.85 15.66 6.10
N ALA A 676 51.66 15.31 7.37
CA ALA A 676 50.91 14.11 7.78
C ALA A 676 49.43 14.19 7.35
N ARG A 677 48.87 15.39 7.31
CA ARG A 677 47.55 15.68 6.76
C ARG A 677 47.59 16.93 5.92
N SER A 678 46.93 16.87 4.77
CA SER A 678 46.68 18.08 4.01
C SER A 678 45.65 18.96 4.72
N LEU A 679 45.60 20.26 4.42
CA LEU A 679 44.56 21.15 4.96
C LEU A 679 43.17 20.58 4.65
N GLN A 680 43.06 19.86 3.53
CA GLN A 680 41.81 19.30 3.10
C GLN A 680 41.31 18.20 4.05
N ALA A 681 42.20 17.28 4.40
CA ALA A 681 41.87 16.21 5.34
C ALA A 681 41.52 16.77 6.73
N ILE A 682 42.15 17.90 7.12
CA ILE A 682 41.85 18.59 8.38
C ILE A 682 40.44 19.18 8.37
N ALA A 683 40.07 19.93 7.34
CA ALA A 683 38.75 20.54 7.22
C ALA A 683 37.62 19.49 7.28
N LEU A 684 37.79 18.36 6.58
CA LEU A 684 36.83 17.26 6.58
C LEU A 684 36.65 16.63 7.97
N GLN A 685 37.77 16.41 8.67
CA GLN A 685 37.71 15.83 10.01
C GLN A 685 37.09 16.80 11.02
N VAL A 686 37.37 18.09 10.91
CA VAL A 686 36.75 19.11 11.76
C VAL A 686 35.25 19.21 11.49
N LEU A 687 34.83 19.16 10.22
CA LEU A 687 33.43 19.15 9.82
C LEU A 687 32.68 17.92 10.38
N TYR A 688 33.24 16.71 10.23
CA TYR A 688 32.58 15.48 10.71
C TYR A 688 32.69 15.27 12.23
N ALA A 689 33.64 15.92 12.89
CA ALA A 689 33.74 15.90 14.35
C ALA A 689 32.89 17.00 15.03
N ALA A 690 32.15 17.79 14.25
CA ALA A 690 31.29 18.84 14.78
C ALA A 690 30.20 18.25 15.68
N GLN A 691 29.97 18.86 16.85
CA GLN A 691 28.99 18.40 17.83
C GLN A 691 28.37 19.60 18.55
N GLY A 692 27.19 19.41 19.16
CA GLY A 692 26.51 20.46 19.91
C GLY A 692 26.26 21.72 19.07
N SER A 693 26.67 22.88 19.58
CA SER A 693 26.52 24.17 18.88
C SER A 693 27.25 24.23 17.54
N ASP A 694 28.38 23.52 17.40
CA ASP A 694 29.16 23.53 16.15
C ASP A 694 28.43 22.81 15.03
N LEU A 695 27.79 21.67 15.33
CA LEU A 695 26.95 20.94 14.37
C LEU A 695 25.74 21.77 13.93
N LEU A 696 25.11 22.47 14.88
CA LEU A 696 24.00 23.38 14.59
C LEU A 696 24.44 24.56 13.72
N ALA A 697 25.61 25.16 13.99
CA ALA A 697 26.14 26.26 13.19
C ALA A 697 26.42 25.85 11.74
N VAL A 698 27.03 24.67 11.52
CA VAL A 698 27.25 24.12 10.17
C VAL A 698 25.92 23.88 9.46
N SER A 699 24.97 23.23 10.12
CA SER A 699 23.65 22.94 9.54
C SER A 699 22.91 24.23 9.15
N ASN A 700 22.96 25.25 10.00
CA ASN A 700 22.36 26.56 9.75
C ASN A 700 23.04 27.28 8.57
N LYS A 701 24.38 27.20 8.47
CA LYS A 701 25.12 27.75 7.33
C LYS A 701 24.74 27.06 6.03
N VAL A 702 24.53 25.74 6.01
CA VAL A 702 24.03 25.01 4.84
C VAL A 702 22.66 25.55 4.41
N LEU A 703 21.72 25.72 5.35
CA LEU A 703 20.39 26.27 5.06
C LEU A 703 20.42 27.70 4.49
N ALA A 704 21.31 28.56 4.98
CA ALA A 704 21.49 29.91 4.46
C ALA A 704 22.19 29.91 3.09
N ALA A 705 23.16 29.02 2.92
CA ALA A 705 23.89 28.87 1.68
C ALA A 705 22.98 28.33 0.55
N ASP A 706 22.18 27.30 0.83
CA ASP A 706 21.21 26.76 -0.12
C ASP A 706 20.17 27.80 -0.53
N HIS A 707 19.73 28.64 0.42
CA HIS A 707 18.84 29.75 0.13
C HIS A 707 19.48 30.72 -0.87
N PHE A 708 20.72 31.16 -0.62
CA PHE A 708 21.44 32.03 -1.55
C PHE A 708 21.61 31.39 -2.94
N THR A 709 22.07 30.14 -3.01
CA THR A 709 22.24 29.42 -4.28
C THR A 709 20.92 29.30 -5.03
N ALA A 710 19.80 29.04 -4.34
CA ALA A 710 18.48 28.98 -4.94
C ALA A 710 18.02 30.34 -5.49
N ARG A 711 18.28 31.44 -4.76
CA ARG A 711 17.98 32.81 -5.26
C ARG A 711 18.80 33.13 -6.50
N VAL A 712 20.08 32.76 -6.53
CA VAL A 712 20.93 32.95 -7.73
C VAL A 712 20.39 32.14 -8.91
N ARG A 713 19.99 30.89 -8.69
CA ARG A 713 19.35 30.05 -9.71
C ARG A 713 18.04 30.67 -10.23
N ALA A 714 17.29 31.35 -9.37
CA ALA A 714 16.06 32.06 -9.70
C ALA A 714 16.28 33.45 -10.35
N GLY A 715 17.52 33.82 -10.68
CA GLY A 715 17.85 35.05 -11.40
C GLY A 715 18.56 36.13 -10.57
N CYS A 716 18.79 35.92 -9.28
CA CYS A 716 19.60 36.84 -8.48
C CYS A 716 21.04 36.88 -8.99
N ALA A 717 21.59 38.09 -9.17
CA ALA A 717 22.99 38.22 -9.57
C ALA A 717 23.95 37.80 -8.45
N TYR A 718 24.83 36.85 -8.74
CA TYR A 718 26.01 36.58 -7.93
C TYR A 718 27.05 37.68 -8.22
N ARG A 719 27.00 38.80 -7.48
CA ARG A 719 27.83 39.98 -7.82
C ARG A 719 29.30 39.83 -7.45
N ASP A 720 29.56 39.37 -6.22
CA ASP A 720 30.91 39.24 -5.69
C ASP A 720 30.97 38.21 -4.55
N ILE A 721 32.16 37.62 -4.37
CA ILE A 721 32.42 36.58 -3.37
C ILE A 721 32.38 37.12 -1.95
N ALA A 722 32.85 38.36 -1.72
CA ALA A 722 32.96 38.92 -0.37
C ALA A 722 31.57 39.08 0.29
N THR A 723 30.58 39.52 -0.49
CA THR A 723 29.20 39.60 -0.04
C THR A 723 28.63 38.22 0.28
N ALA A 724 28.90 37.22 -0.56
CA ALA A 724 28.45 35.84 -0.35
C ALA A 724 29.04 35.22 0.92
N VAL A 725 30.32 35.48 1.21
CA VAL A 725 30.97 35.11 2.48
C VAL A 725 30.32 35.82 3.66
N GLY A 726 30.00 37.11 3.51
CA GLY A 726 29.37 37.93 4.54
C GLY A 726 28.05 37.35 5.05
N PHE A 727 27.24 36.75 4.17
CA PHE A 727 25.99 36.11 4.58
C PHE A 727 26.18 34.92 5.52
N LEU A 728 27.23 34.11 5.32
CA LEU A 728 27.50 32.94 6.17
C LEU A 728 28.29 33.28 7.43
N ALA A 729 29.05 34.37 7.42
CA ALA A 729 29.80 34.84 8.57
C ALA A 729 28.90 35.28 9.74
N THR A 730 27.63 35.60 9.48
CA THR A 730 26.66 35.98 10.53
C THR A 730 25.83 34.81 11.04
N VAL A 731 25.95 33.62 10.44
CA VAL A 731 25.10 32.46 10.76
C VAL A 731 25.73 31.60 11.84
N ASP A 732 25.11 31.54 13.01
CA ASP A 732 25.55 30.76 14.16
C ASP A 732 24.58 29.59 14.48
N HIS A 733 24.72 29.00 15.66
CA HIS A 733 23.91 27.87 16.11
C HIS A 733 22.44 28.22 16.42
N THR A 734 22.04 29.49 16.35
CA THR A 734 20.67 29.95 16.65
C THR A 734 19.81 30.02 15.39
N ALA A 735 18.52 29.67 15.50
CA ALA A 735 17.57 29.81 14.39
C ALA A 735 17.38 31.27 13.93
N GLY A 736 17.55 32.24 14.84
CA GLY A 736 17.45 33.67 14.53
C GLY A 736 18.52 34.13 13.54
N SER A 737 19.73 33.56 13.60
CA SER A 737 20.81 33.90 12.68
C SER A 737 20.52 33.45 11.23
N VAL A 738 19.86 32.30 11.05
CA VAL A 738 19.41 31.81 9.74
C VAL A 738 18.34 32.73 9.15
N ALA A 739 17.35 33.11 9.96
CA ALA A 739 16.30 34.03 9.53
C ALA A 739 16.86 35.39 9.11
N ALA A 740 17.81 35.94 9.90
CA ALA A 740 18.49 37.19 9.58
C ALA A 740 19.32 37.09 8.28
N ALA A 741 20.07 35.99 8.10
CA ALA A 741 20.84 35.76 6.89
C ALA A 741 19.94 35.63 5.64
N ARG A 742 18.83 34.88 5.73
CA ARG A 742 17.85 34.78 4.63
C ARG A 742 17.26 36.13 4.27
N ALA A 743 16.86 36.93 5.26
CA ALA A 743 16.35 38.28 5.03
C ALA A 743 17.39 39.19 4.35
N ALA A 744 18.66 39.10 4.75
CA ALA A 744 19.76 39.85 4.14
C ALA A 744 20.02 39.40 2.68
N ILE A 745 19.98 38.09 2.42
CA ILE A 745 20.09 37.50 1.08
C ILE A 745 18.93 37.96 0.18
N ASP A 746 17.70 37.93 0.69
CA ASP A 746 16.51 38.34 -0.06
C ASP A 746 16.53 39.84 -0.36
N ALA A 747 16.97 40.67 0.59
CA ALA A 747 17.19 42.09 0.36
C ALA A 747 18.24 42.32 -0.74
N TYR A 748 19.38 41.62 -0.68
CA TYR A 748 20.43 41.67 -1.71
C TYR A 748 19.91 41.29 -3.10
N CYS A 749 19.09 40.24 -3.17
CA CYS A 749 18.50 39.76 -4.42
C CYS A 749 17.33 40.62 -4.93
N GLY A 750 16.63 41.33 -4.04
CA GLY A 750 15.51 42.23 -4.36
C GLY A 750 15.91 43.58 -4.94
N PHE A 751 17.20 43.94 -4.94
CA PHE A 751 17.71 45.19 -5.52
C PHE A 751 17.74 45.20 -7.07
N GLN A 752 17.07 44.28 -7.75
CA GLN A 752 17.06 44.20 -9.22
C GLN A 752 15.89 44.92 -9.92
N ASP A 753 14.90 45.44 -9.18
CA ASP A 753 13.77 46.22 -9.75
C ASP A 753 13.76 47.69 -9.30
N ARG A 754 14.89 48.40 -9.43
CA ARG A 754 14.90 49.88 -9.43
C ARG A 754 15.83 50.44 -10.50
#